data_AF-A0A538AKN9-F1
#
_entry.id   AF-A0A538AKN9-F1
#
_cell.length_a   1.000
_cell.length_b   1.000
_cell.length_c   1.000
_cell.angle_alpha   90.00
_cell.angle_beta   90.00
_cell.angle_gamma   90.00
#
_symmetry.space_group_name_H-M   'P 1'
#
loop_
_entity.id
_entity.type
_entity.pdbx_description
1 polymer ?
#
loop_
_entity_poly.entity_id
_entity_poly.type
_entity_poly.pdbx_seq_one_letter_code
_entity_poly.pdbx_strand_id
1 'polypeptide(L)'
;MLKLFRRKAREEKATSDTAPPEAPPAVTQPPAEAGAQPTKRRRRGSRGGRNRRKPAAARTDATKDEAPAKKAEQAARSERKPAPKPRGGRQQQRRRQPPRRPPLPKAKRELLVSVDVGEQRVAVIEDGRPAEVYLERPERRSIAGNIYKGTVDNVLPGMEAAFVEIGLEKNGFLYVDEIVTPELEGRRQGRKIQDLLKRGQEVMVQAVKDPMKSKGARLTTEISLPGRFVVYVPSGEGLGVSRRLEDDERNRLRDIVKEIAPKQGGVIVRTAAEGASAEDVERDLLFLQKLWKSIEANAAKSKAPALVYQEAELPLRVTRDLFTDDFEKAVVDHDLTYKRIVGYLRKTSPHMVDRVIRHREKTPLFEQTGVDDAIRSTLSRRVDLPSGGYLVFDYAEAFTVIDVNTGRFVGSRSKSSGARLEDTITANNLEAVKEVVHQLRLRDIGGIIVIDFIDMANPKNRATVEGALKAELERDRTKTYVVEISPLGLVEMTRQNVTEGPREILTAKCPTCGGDGIVLSTHSAAIDAERRVRAVAAGAKRGVEAFRVELEEHVAAHLIGPGASRLAEIERLAKKRFFLEGKTGVPLDHFNVAAEGKLADIAPKAPVAEGAEIRLELVEVGLHDVNAGMGKLDGLSVCVADAAKMIGKKVKVRVERVLDGTAYATLVQPATARADGAPITAEAEAEKPTRAPRKKAAEAPNAQPEAQKEPEAEKEPEAETEPEAEAEAPADETPAEPKPKKRTRRGSRGGRGRKRKPAAAAVENGRPEEAPAVATIHVPSPDLGKDGEASAEGEQPVKKKRTRRGSRGGRNRRKKPAAAKAEPGA
;
A
#
# COMPACT_ATOMS: atom_id res chain seq x y z
N MET A 1 -33.59 -76.35 -16.94
CA MET A 1 -34.69 -77.08 -16.24
C MET A 1 -35.30 -76.18 -15.19
N LEU A 2 -36.51 -76.45 -14.70
CA LEU A 2 -37.26 -75.56 -13.79
C LEU A 2 -38.08 -76.39 -12.79
N LYS A 3 -38.23 -75.88 -11.56
CA LYS A 3 -39.11 -76.29 -10.44
C LYS A 3 -38.46 -77.08 -9.29
N LEU A 4 -38.38 -76.42 -8.13
CA LEU A 4 -38.62 -76.92 -6.76
C LEU A 4 -38.50 -75.69 -5.82
N PHE A 5 -39.33 -75.38 -4.82
CA PHE A 5 -40.78 -75.42 -4.54
C PHE A 5 -40.95 -74.73 -3.14
N ARG A 6 -42.15 -74.25 -2.77
CA ARG A 6 -42.64 -73.89 -1.39
C ARG A 6 -42.27 -72.52 -0.72
N ARG A 7 -43.17 -71.54 -0.91
CA ARG A 7 -44.12 -70.88 0.06
C ARG A 7 -43.69 -70.31 1.46
N LYS A 8 -44.40 -69.20 1.81
CA LYS A 8 -44.53 -68.41 3.08
C LYS A 8 -43.45 -67.32 3.30
N ALA A 9 -43.68 -66.04 3.67
CA ALA A 9 -44.79 -65.25 4.29
C ALA A 9 -44.84 -65.26 5.85
N ARG A 10 -45.06 -64.14 6.60
CA ARG A 10 -45.21 -62.67 6.30
C ARG A 10 -45.26 -61.84 7.63
N GLU A 11 -44.80 -60.58 7.63
CA GLU A 11 -44.93 -59.51 8.69
C GLU A 11 -44.27 -59.79 10.08
N GLU A 12 -43.86 -58.83 10.93
CA GLU A 12 -44.41 -57.50 11.32
C GLU A 12 -43.37 -56.32 11.36
N LYS A 13 -43.65 -55.23 12.12
CA LYS A 13 -42.93 -53.92 12.18
C LYS A 13 -42.64 -53.46 13.63
N ALA A 14 -41.60 -52.63 13.86
CA ALA A 14 -41.74 -51.25 14.42
C ALA A 14 -40.40 -50.56 14.85
N THR A 15 -40.21 -49.32 14.37
CA THR A 15 -39.57 -48.13 14.99
C THR A 15 -38.44 -48.22 16.04
N SER A 16 -37.29 -47.60 15.76
CA SER A 16 -36.83 -46.39 16.50
C SER A 16 -35.73 -45.60 15.77
N ASP A 17 -35.61 -44.33 16.15
CA ASP A 17 -35.00 -43.18 15.46
C ASP A 17 -33.47 -43.08 15.44
N THR A 18 -32.93 -42.51 14.36
CA THR A 18 -31.88 -41.46 14.42
C THR A 18 -31.95 -40.58 13.15
N ALA A 19 -31.77 -39.27 13.28
CA ALA A 19 -31.98 -38.30 12.19
C ALA A 19 -30.70 -37.96 11.39
N PRO A 20 -30.81 -37.59 10.09
CA PRO A 20 -29.71 -36.98 9.33
C PRO A 20 -29.45 -35.53 9.77
N PRO A 21 -28.24 -34.98 9.55
CA PRO A 21 -27.84 -33.66 10.04
C PRO A 21 -28.56 -32.49 9.36
N GLU A 22 -28.74 -31.42 10.13
CA GLU A 22 -29.49 -30.21 9.79
C GLU A 22 -28.70 -29.24 8.88
N ALA A 23 -29.41 -28.46 8.07
CA ALA A 23 -28.83 -27.49 7.15
C ALA A 23 -28.57 -26.12 7.82
N PRO A 24 -27.51 -25.39 7.45
CA PRO A 24 -27.24 -24.07 8.03
C PRO A 24 -28.33 -23.05 7.67
N PRO A 25 -28.69 -22.14 8.61
CA PRO A 25 -29.80 -21.20 8.41
C PRO A 25 -29.50 -20.15 7.33
N ALA A 26 -30.51 -19.86 6.51
CA ALA A 26 -30.41 -18.86 5.45
C ALA A 26 -30.47 -17.43 6.02
N VAL A 27 -29.50 -16.58 5.63
CA VAL A 27 -29.51 -15.15 5.98
C VAL A 27 -30.57 -14.43 5.14
N THR A 28 -31.65 -14.01 5.79
CA THR A 28 -32.74 -13.23 5.18
C THR A 28 -32.29 -11.80 4.89
N GLN A 29 -32.30 -11.42 3.61
CA GLN A 29 -32.15 -10.03 3.19
C GLN A 29 -33.46 -9.25 3.42
N PRO A 30 -33.41 -7.97 3.80
CA PRO A 30 -34.60 -7.14 3.92
C PRO A 30 -35.26 -6.87 2.55
N PRO A 31 -36.59 -6.78 2.47
CA PRO A 31 -37.30 -6.59 1.19
C PRO A 31 -37.10 -5.18 0.62
N ALA A 32 -37.02 -5.08 -0.70
CA ALA A 32 -36.91 -3.81 -1.41
C ALA A 32 -38.24 -3.01 -1.41
N GLU A 33 -38.16 -1.70 -1.18
CA GLU A 33 -39.33 -0.82 -1.19
C GLU A 33 -39.88 -0.60 -2.61
N ALA A 34 -41.05 -1.18 -2.90
CA ALA A 34 -41.78 -0.91 -4.13
C ALA A 34 -42.58 0.41 -3.99
N GLY A 35 -42.34 1.36 -4.89
CA GLY A 35 -42.88 2.72 -4.80
C GLY A 35 -44.40 2.82 -4.91
N ALA A 36 -45.06 3.37 -3.89
CA ALA A 36 -46.50 3.61 -3.86
C ALA A 36 -46.90 4.96 -4.50
N GLN A 37 -47.84 4.94 -5.46
CA GLN A 37 -48.46 6.16 -6.00
C GLN A 37 -49.67 6.61 -5.16
N PRO A 38 -49.74 7.87 -4.70
CA PRO A 38 -50.96 8.42 -4.11
C PRO A 38 -51.90 8.97 -5.19
N THR A 39 -53.07 8.34 -5.37
CA THR A 39 -54.09 8.78 -6.34
C THR A 39 -54.99 9.90 -5.78
N LYS A 40 -55.58 10.70 -6.67
CA LYS A 40 -56.49 11.81 -6.30
C LYS A 40 -57.91 11.29 -6.01
N ARG A 41 -58.50 11.64 -4.85
CA ARG A 41 -59.90 12.20 -4.79
C ARG A 41 -60.40 12.71 -3.42
N ARG A 42 -60.68 14.02 -3.40
CA ARG A 42 -61.92 14.68 -2.94
C ARG A 42 -62.83 13.99 -1.89
N ARG A 43 -63.06 14.67 -0.76
CA ARG A 43 -64.35 15.30 -0.32
C ARG A 43 -64.16 16.00 1.05
N ARG A 44 -65.05 16.86 1.59
CA ARG A 44 -65.84 18.00 1.05
C ARG A 44 -66.63 18.69 2.20
N GLY A 45 -66.25 19.92 2.57
CA GLY A 45 -67.20 20.96 3.01
C GLY A 45 -67.48 21.15 4.51
N SER A 46 -68.16 22.29 4.80
CA SER A 46 -68.55 22.83 6.12
C SER A 46 -67.39 23.25 7.05
N ARG A 47 -67.53 24.32 7.87
CA ARG A 47 -68.54 25.40 7.93
C ARG A 47 -67.83 26.67 8.44
N GLY A 48 -68.38 27.86 8.18
CA GLY A 48 -67.64 29.13 8.34
C GLY A 48 -68.15 30.09 9.41
N GLY A 49 -67.50 31.26 9.49
CA GLY A 49 -67.94 32.43 10.25
C GLY A 49 -67.20 32.65 11.58
N ARG A 50 -67.09 33.88 12.10
CA ARG A 50 -67.56 35.19 11.61
C ARG A 50 -66.65 36.33 12.12
N ASN A 51 -66.55 37.41 11.34
CA ASN A 51 -66.40 38.82 11.78
C ASN A 51 -65.17 39.24 12.64
N ARG A 52 -64.85 40.55 12.82
CA ARG A 52 -64.93 41.75 11.94
C ARG A 52 -64.22 42.95 12.64
N ARG A 53 -63.22 43.55 11.98
CA ARG A 53 -62.66 44.93 12.18
C ARG A 53 -62.10 45.36 13.56
N LYS A 54 -60.80 45.70 13.56
CA LYS A 54 -60.13 46.95 14.08
C LYS A 54 -60.28 47.38 15.57
N PRO A 55 -59.40 48.28 16.08
CA PRO A 55 -58.00 48.60 15.72
C PRO A 55 -57.06 48.74 16.95
N ALA A 56 -55.83 49.25 16.73
CA ALA A 56 -54.90 49.82 17.74
C ALA A 56 -54.24 48.82 18.73
N ALA A 57 -53.01 49.06 19.22
CA ALA A 57 -51.94 49.94 18.73
C ALA A 57 -50.55 49.47 19.22
N ALA A 58 -49.51 49.80 18.46
CA ALA A 58 -48.12 49.89 18.92
C ALA A 58 -47.41 50.96 18.04
N ARG A 59 -46.50 51.76 18.63
CA ARG A 59 -45.74 52.83 17.95
C ARG A 59 -44.24 52.65 18.20
N THR A 60 -43.45 52.98 17.18
CA THR A 60 -42.20 53.80 17.21
C THR A 60 -41.73 53.87 15.75
N ASP A 61 -41.86 54.97 15.01
CA ASP A 61 -41.19 56.28 15.12
C ASP A 61 -39.67 56.26 14.90
N ALA A 62 -39.27 56.50 13.64
CA ALA A 62 -38.11 57.32 13.26
C ALA A 62 -38.28 57.80 11.79
N THR A 63 -38.21 59.12 11.59
CA THR A 63 -38.27 59.95 10.36
C THR A 63 -37.61 59.34 9.09
N LYS A 64 -38.15 59.47 7.85
CA LYS A 64 -38.51 60.68 7.05
C LYS A 64 -37.31 61.59 6.71
N ASP A 65 -37.18 62.25 5.55
CA ASP A 65 -38.17 62.81 4.58
C ASP A 65 -37.83 62.61 3.07
N GLU A 66 -38.67 63.14 2.16
CA GLU A 66 -38.55 63.04 0.68
C GLU A 66 -38.33 64.40 -0.05
N ALA A 67 -37.37 64.42 -1.00
CA ALA A 67 -37.41 65.18 -2.28
C ALA A 67 -37.46 66.75 -2.21
N PRO A 68 -37.61 67.54 -3.31
CA PRO A 68 -37.62 67.19 -4.75
C PRO A 68 -36.89 68.14 -5.77
N ALA A 69 -36.82 67.66 -7.02
CA ALA A 69 -37.04 68.39 -8.30
C ALA A 69 -35.91 69.12 -9.09
N LYS A 70 -36.17 69.23 -10.42
CA LYS A 70 -35.53 70.02 -11.51
C LYS A 70 -34.18 69.48 -12.04
N LYS A 71 -33.90 69.41 -13.35
CA LYS A 71 -34.63 69.58 -14.64
C LYS A 71 -34.02 68.53 -15.61
N ALA A 72 -34.75 67.77 -16.42
CA ALA A 72 -35.57 68.14 -17.58
C ALA A 72 -34.78 68.67 -18.80
N GLU A 73 -34.54 67.79 -19.77
CA GLU A 73 -34.68 68.11 -21.21
C GLU A 73 -35.18 66.86 -21.96
N GLN A 74 -36.01 67.05 -22.98
CA GLN A 74 -36.60 65.99 -23.82
C GLN A 74 -36.63 66.45 -25.28
N ALA A 75 -36.17 65.59 -26.19
CA ALA A 75 -36.47 65.68 -27.62
C ALA A 75 -37.31 64.46 -28.01
N ALA A 76 -38.43 64.66 -28.73
CA ALA A 76 -39.48 63.66 -28.88
C ALA A 76 -39.86 63.35 -30.33
N ARG A 77 -40.11 62.07 -30.63
CA ARG A 77 -40.89 61.52 -31.77
C ARG A 77 -40.94 59.99 -31.62
N SER A 78 -41.99 59.27 -32.00
CA SER A 78 -43.42 59.60 -32.19
C SER A 78 -44.20 58.28 -32.30
N GLU A 79 -45.41 58.20 -31.74
CA GLU A 79 -46.17 56.94 -31.67
C GLU A 79 -46.81 56.49 -32.99
N ARG A 80 -46.99 55.16 -33.15
CA ARG A 80 -48.31 54.56 -33.47
C ARG A 80 -48.33 53.05 -33.18
N LYS A 81 -49.44 52.57 -32.59
CA LYS A 81 -49.70 51.14 -32.30
C LYS A 81 -50.25 50.40 -33.52
N PRO A 82 -50.11 49.06 -33.56
CA PRO A 82 -51.32 48.23 -33.61
C PRO A 82 -51.35 47.12 -32.53
N ALA A 83 -52.39 46.28 -32.59
CA ALA A 83 -52.82 45.34 -31.53
C ALA A 83 -52.24 43.89 -31.72
N PRO A 84 -52.45 42.94 -30.76
CA PRO A 84 -51.55 41.80 -30.57
C PRO A 84 -51.88 40.51 -31.36
N LYS A 85 -50.85 39.69 -31.57
CA LYS A 85 -50.91 38.23 -31.89
C LYS A 85 -49.88 37.48 -31.00
N PRO A 86 -49.74 36.14 -31.06
CA PRO A 86 -50.37 35.23 -30.13
C PRO A 86 -49.40 34.61 -29.09
N ARG A 87 -49.95 33.85 -28.14
CA ARG A 87 -49.16 33.10 -27.13
C ARG A 87 -48.25 32.05 -27.78
N GLY A 88 -46.95 32.09 -27.49
CA GLY A 88 -45.98 31.05 -27.83
C GLY A 88 -44.67 31.23 -27.08
N GLY A 89 -43.87 30.16 -26.92
CA GLY A 89 -42.52 30.22 -26.37
C GLY A 89 -42.43 30.32 -24.83
N ARG A 90 -42.54 29.18 -24.13
CA ARG A 90 -42.16 29.07 -22.71
C ARG A 90 -40.63 29.16 -22.60
N GLN A 91 -40.09 30.37 -22.46
CA GLN A 91 -38.64 30.60 -22.39
C GLN A 91 -38.00 29.77 -21.27
N GLN A 92 -37.25 28.73 -21.66
CA GLN A 92 -36.37 28.03 -20.74
C GLN A 92 -35.24 28.99 -20.36
N GLN A 93 -35.09 29.26 -19.07
CA GLN A 93 -33.90 29.95 -18.57
C GLN A 93 -32.69 29.09 -18.91
N ARG A 94 -31.87 29.53 -19.88
CA ARG A 94 -30.56 28.94 -20.11
C ARG A 94 -29.78 29.04 -18.80
N ARG A 95 -29.58 27.92 -18.11
CA ARG A 95 -28.60 27.82 -17.01
C ARG A 95 -27.29 28.36 -17.57
N ARG A 96 -26.82 29.50 -17.05
CA ARG A 96 -25.45 29.95 -17.30
C ARG A 96 -24.54 28.83 -16.80
N GLN A 97 -23.81 28.20 -17.70
CA GLN A 97 -22.74 27.31 -17.27
C GLN A 97 -21.74 28.15 -16.45
N PRO A 98 -21.12 27.60 -15.39
CA PRO A 98 -20.05 28.31 -14.71
C PRO A 98 -18.95 28.66 -15.73
N PRO A 99 -18.27 29.80 -15.60
CA PRO A 99 -17.18 30.15 -16.51
C PRO A 99 -16.14 29.03 -16.48
N ARG A 100 -15.89 28.41 -17.63
CA ARG A 100 -14.77 27.47 -17.79
C ARG A 100 -13.49 28.22 -17.40
N ARG A 101 -12.70 27.61 -16.52
CA ARG A 101 -11.38 28.14 -16.14
C ARG A 101 -10.48 28.13 -17.38
N PRO A 102 -9.49 29.05 -17.47
CA PRO A 102 -8.50 28.97 -18.53
C PRO A 102 -7.79 27.59 -18.46
N PRO A 103 -7.59 26.90 -19.59
CA PRO A 103 -6.89 25.62 -19.59
C PRO A 103 -5.45 25.82 -19.09
N LEU A 104 -4.95 24.83 -18.36
CA LEU A 104 -3.58 24.84 -17.85
C LEU A 104 -2.57 24.90 -19.01
N PRO A 105 -1.41 25.55 -18.82
CA PRO A 105 -0.40 25.66 -19.87
C PRO A 105 0.06 24.27 -20.34
N LYS A 106 0.33 24.15 -21.65
CA LYS A 106 0.83 22.91 -22.25
C LYS A 106 2.24 22.62 -21.70
N ALA A 107 2.34 21.58 -20.87
CA ALA A 107 3.59 21.06 -20.37
C ALA A 107 4.42 20.45 -21.50
N LYS A 108 5.74 20.56 -21.42
CA LYS A 108 6.69 19.85 -22.28
C LYS A 108 6.68 18.37 -21.92
N ARG A 109 6.42 17.49 -22.89
CA ARG A 109 6.30 16.03 -22.67
C ARG A 109 7.38 15.25 -23.38
N GLU A 110 8.00 14.32 -22.68
CA GLU A 110 8.92 13.33 -23.27
C GLU A 110 8.52 11.91 -22.84
N LEU A 111 8.74 10.94 -23.71
CA LEU A 111 8.51 9.52 -23.41
C LEU A 111 9.86 8.80 -23.35
N LEU A 112 10.18 8.15 -22.24
CA LEU A 112 11.42 7.39 -22.07
C LEU A 112 11.08 5.90 -21.96
N VAL A 113 11.74 5.08 -22.76
CA VAL A 113 11.54 3.62 -22.81
C VAL A 113 12.86 2.93 -22.51
N SER A 114 12.87 2.15 -21.43
CA SER A 114 13.97 1.26 -21.09
C SER A 114 13.51 -0.20 -21.08
N VAL A 115 14.30 -1.11 -21.64
CA VAL A 115 13.98 -2.55 -21.69
C VAL A 115 15.17 -3.38 -21.25
N ASP A 116 15.05 -3.91 -20.04
CA ASP A 116 15.96 -4.86 -19.43
C ASP A 116 15.55 -6.32 -19.76
N VAL A 117 16.36 -7.30 -19.35
CA VAL A 117 16.09 -8.73 -19.60
C VAL A 117 14.85 -9.23 -18.84
N GLY A 118 14.62 -8.72 -17.62
CA GLY A 118 13.53 -9.13 -16.74
C GLY A 118 12.42 -8.10 -16.52
N GLU A 119 12.53 -6.91 -17.10
CA GLU A 119 11.60 -5.80 -16.84
C GLU A 119 11.52 -4.84 -18.04
N GLN A 120 10.32 -4.43 -18.42
CA GLN A 120 10.08 -3.34 -19.36
C GLN A 120 9.60 -2.12 -18.59
N ARG A 121 10.22 -0.96 -18.82
CA ARG A 121 9.98 0.27 -18.07
C ARG A 121 9.69 1.43 -19.02
N VAL A 122 8.65 2.20 -18.74
CA VAL A 122 8.28 3.37 -19.54
C VAL A 122 7.94 4.54 -18.63
N ALA A 123 8.58 5.69 -18.83
CA ALA A 123 8.35 6.90 -18.05
C ALA A 123 7.86 8.04 -18.95
N VAL A 124 6.91 8.83 -18.45
CA VAL A 124 6.50 10.11 -19.04
C VAL A 124 7.14 11.22 -18.21
N ILE A 125 7.94 12.06 -18.86
CA ILE A 125 8.49 13.29 -18.28
C ILE A 125 7.53 14.43 -18.60
N GLU A 126 7.21 15.26 -17.61
CA GLU A 126 6.50 16.53 -17.78
C GLU A 126 7.33 17.68 -17.20
N ASP A 127 7.59 18.71 -18.01
CA ASP A 127 8.38 19.90 -17.64
C ASP A 127 9.74 19.58 -16.98
N GLY A 128 10.36 18.46 -17.39
CA GLY A 128 11.67 18.00 -16.91
C GLY A 128 11.62 17.07 -15.69
N ARG A 129 10.44 16.73 -15.15
CA ARG A 129 10.28 15.83 -13.99
C ARG A 129 9.50 14.55 -14.38
N PRO A 130 9.89 13.33 -13.91
CA PRO A 130 9.11 12.11 -14.16
C PRO A 130 7.72 12.18 -13.51
N ALA A 131 6.65 12.09 -14.29
CA ALA A 131 5.27 12.32 -13.85
C ALA A 131 4.40 11.04 -13.81
N GLU A 132 4.65 10.10 -14.72
CA GLU A 132 4.01 8.77 -14.77
C GLU A 132 5.11 7.74 -15.05
N VAL A 133 5.10 6.60 -14.35
CA VAL A 133 6.00 5.46 -14.66
C VAL A 133 5.21 4.17 -14.69
N TYR A 134 5.44 3.38 -15.73
CA TYR A 134 4.87 2.06 -15.94
C TYR A 134 5.97 1.00 -15.94
N LEU A 135 5.70 -0.14 -15.29
CA LEU A 135 6.60 -1.30 -15.26
C LEU A 135 5.82 -2.56 -15.65
N GLU A 136 6.44 -3.46 -16.41
CA GLU A 136 5.87 -4.76 -16.79
C GLU A 136 6.97 -5.83 -16.76
N ARG A 137 6.81 -6.86 -15.91
CA ARG A 137 7.71 -8.02 -15.83
C ARG A 137 7.14 -9.18 -16.65
N PRO A 138 7.96 -9.97 -17.39
CA PRO A 138 7.46 -11.07 -18.22
C PRO A 138 6.59 -12.09 -17.48
N GLU A 139 6.93 -12.39 -16.22
CA GLU A 139 6.22 -13.35 -15.35
C GLU A 139 4.83 -12.86 -14.90
N ARG A 140 4.63 -11.53 -14.83
CA ARG A 140 3.35 -10.90 -14.45
C ARG A 140 2.73 -10.10 -15.60
N ARG A 141 3.05 -10.43 -16.85
CA ARG A 141 2.49 -9.72 -18.00
C ARG A 141 0.98 -9.91 -18.05
N SER A 142 0.24 -8.80 -18.00
CA SER A 142 -1.22 -8.80 -18.14
C SER A 142 -1.64 -9.52 -19.42
N ILE A 143 -2.66 -10.35 -19.30
CA ILE A 143 -3.34 -11.00 -20.42
C ILE A 143 -4.52 -10.18 -20.94
N ALA A 144 -4.88 -9.06 -20.30
CA ALA A 144 -5.97 -8.20 -20.76
C ALA A 144 -5.67 -7.69 -22.19
N GLY A 145 -6.68 -7.77 -23.07
CA GLY A 145 -6.57 -7.52 -24.49
C GLY A 145 -6.19 -8.74 -25.35
N ASN A 146 -5.58 -9.79 -24.78
CA ASN A 146 -5.28 -11.04 -25.51
C ASN A 146 -6.58 -11.69 -26.02
N ILE A 147 -6.51 -12.30 -27.20
CA ILE A 147 -7.61 -13.06 -27.82
C ILE A 147 -7.23 -14.53 -27.87
N TYR A 148 -8.11 -15.35 -27.33
CA TYR A 148 -7.98 -16.81 -27.27
C TYR A 148 -9.10 -17.46 -28.09
N LYS A 149 -8.82 -18.65 -28.62
CA LYS A 149 -9.82 -19.59 -29.07
C LYS A 149 -9.91 -20.67 -28.00
N GLY A 150 -10.96 -20.62 -27.19
CA GLY A 150 -11.17 -21.49 -26.04
C GLY A 150 -12.29 -22.51 -26.24
N THR A 151 -12.43 -23.43 -25.29
CA THR A 151 -13.49 -24.45 -25.26
C THR A 151 -14.40 -24.21 -24.07
N VAL A 152 -15.73 -24.23 -24.26
CA VAL A 152 -16.68 -24.14 -23.15
C VAL A 152 -16.61 -25.43 -22.31
N ASP A 153 -15.95 -25.39 -21.16
CA ASP A 153 -15.90 -26.52 -20.23
C ASP A 153 -17.24 -26.68 -19.50
N ASN A 154 -17.84 -25.61 -18.99
CA ASN A 154 -19.10 -25.74 -18.25
C ASN A 154 -19.99 -24.50 -18.42
N VAL A 155 -21.30 -24.70 -18.29
CA VAL A 155 -22.33 -23.65 -18.37
C VAL A 155 -23.13 -23.67 -17.08
N LEU A 156 -23.24 -22.51 -16.41
CA LEU A 156 -23.90 -22.35 -15.13
C LEU A 156 -25.13 -21.43 -15.26
N PRO A 157 -26.34 -21.97 -15.48
CA PRO A 157 -27.56 -21.19 -15.58
C PRO A 157 -27.81 -20.29 -14.36
N GLY A 158 -27.52 -20.77 -13.14
CA GLY A 158 -27.69 -20.01 -11.90
C GLY A 158 -26.73 -18.84 -11.69
N MET A 159 -25.74 -18.65 -12.58
CA MET A 159 -24.86 -17.47 -12.62
C MET A 159 -24.92 -16.73 -13.97
N GLU A 160 -25.81 -17.18 -14.87
CA GLU A 160 -25.92 -16.74 -16.27
C GLU A 160 -24.57 -16.60 -16.98
N ALA A 161 -23.71 -17.61 -16.81
CA ALA A 161 -22.32 -17.58 -17.25
C ALA A 161 -21.75 -18.96 -17.64
N ALA A 162 -20.63 -18.95 -18.35
CA ALA A 162 -19.89 -20.14 -18.77
C ALA A 162 -18.41 -20.05 -18.37
N PHE A 163 -17.84 -21.20 -18.03
CA PHE A 163 -16.40 -21.39 -17.89
C PHE A 163 -15.81 -21.81 -19.25
N VAL A 164 -14.78 -21.10 -19.69
CA VAL A 164 -14.09 -21.33 -20.95
C VAL A 164 -12.62 -21.67 -20.68
N GLU A 165 -12.20 -22.86 -21.09
CA GLU A 165 -10.81 -23.28 -21.11
C GLU A 165 -10.05 -22.47 -22.18
N ILE A 166 -9.02 -21.73 -21.76
CA ILE A 166 -8.21 -20.85 -22.62
C ILE A 166 -6.71 -21.20 -22.62
N GLY A 167 -6.34 -22.36 -22.07
CA GLY A 167 -4.95 -22.81 -22.00
C GLY A 167 -4.11 -22.16 -20.88
N LEU A 168 -4.78 -21.66 -19.84
CA LEU A 168 -4.17 -21.17 -18.60
C LEU A 168 -4.59 -22.08 -17.44
N GLU A 169 -3.93 -21.96 -16.28
CA GLU A 169 -4.21 -22.76 -15.08
C GLU A 169 -5.68 -22.72 -14.59
N LYS A 170 -6.44 -21.69 -14.98
CA LYS A 170 -7.81 -21.45 -14.51
C LYS A 170 -8.69 -21.02 -15.69
N ASN A 171 -9.82 -21.71 -15.86
CA ASN A 171 -10.82 -21.39 -16.88
C ASN A 171 -11.32 -19.95 -16.73
N GLY A 172 -11.38 -19.21 -17.85
CA GLY A 172 -11.93 -17.87 -17.88
C GLY A 172 -13.45 -17.88 -17.73
N PHE A 173 -14.01 -16.74 -17.30
CA PHE A 173 -15.41 -16.59 -16.94
C PHE A 173 -16.11 -15.64 -17.92
N LEU A 174 -17.10 -16.15 -18.65
CA LEU A 174 -17.85 -15.45 -19.69
C LEU A 174 -19.32 -15.28 -19.26
N TYR A 175 -19.78 -14.04 -19.09
CA TYR A 175 -21.18 -13.73 -18.72
C TYR A 175 -22.10 -13.69 -19.94
N VAL A 176 -23.41 -13.92 -19.77
CA VAL A 176 -24.41 -13.86 -20.86
C VAL A 176 -24.46 -12.49 -21.57
N ASP A 177 -24.25 -11.39 -20.84
CA ASP A 177 -24.20 -10.02 -21.38
C ASP A 177 -22.97 -9.76 -22.27
N GLU A 178 -21.91 -10.56 -22.09
CA GLU A 178 -20.64 -10.50 -22.83
C GLU A 178 -20.67 -11.40 -24.09
N ILE A 179 -21.84 -11.97 -24.41
CA ILE A 179 -22.08 -12.81 -25.59
C ILE A 179 -22.80 -12.00 -26.67
N VAL A 180 -22.05 -11.68 -27.73
CA VAL A 180 -22.52 -11.01 -28.94
C VAL A 180 -22.42 -12.00 -30.09
N THR A 181 -23.56 -12.34 -30.68
CA THR A 181 -23.62 -13.00 -31.99
C THR A 181 -24.44 -12.11 -32.94
N PRO A 182 -24.16 -12.12 -34.26
CA PRO A 182 -24.89 -11.30 -35.24
C PRO A 182 -26.40 -11.59 -35.28
N GLU A 183 -26.81 -12.78 -34.83
CA GLU A 183 -28.21 -13.24 -34.79
C GLU A 183 -29.02 -12.65 -33.60
N LEU A 184 -28.36 -11.97 -32.65
CA LEU A 184 -28.95 -11.58 -31.36
C LEU A 184 -28.98 -10.06 -31.11
N GLU A 185 -28.52 -9.24 -32.06
CA GLU A 185 -28.52 -7.79 -31.89
C GLU A 185 -29.95 -7.22 -31.76
N GLY A 186 -30.09 -6.13 -30.99
CA GLY A 186 -31.38 -5.53 -30.65
C GLY A 186 -32.15 -6.16 -29.48
N ARG A 187 -31.85 -7.40 -29.04
CA ARG A 187 -32.49 -8.04 -27.86
C ARG A 187 -31.49 -8.43 -26.77
N ARG A 188 -31.01 -7.46 -25.98
CA ARG A 188 -30.07 -7.72 -24.85
C ARG A 188 -30.73 -8.27 -23.56
N GLN A 189 -32.03 -8.06 -23.34
CA GLN A 189 -32.72 -8.53 -22.11
C GLN A 189 -33.34 -9.94 -22.26
N GLY A 190 -33.25 -10.76 -21.21
CA GLY A 190 -33.98 -12.03 -21.07
C GLY A 190 -33.35 -13.25 -21.73
N ARG A 191 -32.06 -13.20 -22.10
CA ARG A 191 -31.31 -14.33 -22.66
C ARG A 191 -30.86 -15.29 -21.55
N LYS A 192 -30.95 -16.61 -21.75
CA LYS A 192 -30.32 -17.59 -20.85
C LYS A 192 -29.03 -18.13 -21.47
N ILE A 193 -27.97 -18.22 -20.67
CA ILE A 193 -26.66 -18.73 -21.11
C ILE A 193 -26.72 -20.11 -21.79
N GLN A 194 -27.59 -20.99 -21.30
CA GLN A 194 -27.81 -22.36 -21.81
C GLN A 194 -28.30 -22.41 -23.27
N ASP A 195 -28.95 -21.34 -23.74
CA ASP A 195 -29.52 -21.27 -25.09
C ASP A 195 -28.45 -20.73 -26.07
N LEU A 196 -27.37 -20.12 -25.56
CA LEU A 196 -26.30 -19.47 -26.35
C LEU A 196 -25.04 -20.33 -26.47
N LEU A 197 -24.66 -21.06 -25.41
CA LEU A 197 -23.44 -21.85 -25.34
C LEU A 197 -23.70 -23.30 -24.88
N LYS A 198 -22.99 -24.24 -25.49
CA LYS A 198 -23.02 -25.67 -25.17
C LYS A 198 -21.66 -26.14 -24.68
N ARG A 199 -21.63 -27.13 -23.77
CA ARG A 199 -20.40 -27.79 -23.34
C ARG A 199 -19.64 -28.38 -24.54
N GLY A 200 -18.33 -28.16 -24.62
CA GLY A 200 -17.47 -28.59 -25.71
C GLY A 200 -17.45 -27.68 -26.94
N GLN A 201 -18.20 -26.57 -26.94
CA GLN A 201 -18.19 -25.60 -28.04
C GLN A 201 -16.88 -24.81 -28.08
N GLU A 202 -16.22 -24.74 -29.24
CA GLU A 202 -15.14 -23.78 -29.47
C GLU A 202 -15.72 -22.35 -29.56
N VAL A 203 -15.13 -21.39 -28.85
CA VAL A 203 -15.55 -19.98 -28.85
C VAL A 203 -14.31 -19.06 -28.85
N MET A 204 -14.36 -18.00 -29.63
CA MET A 204 -13.30 -16.98 -29.64
C MET A 204 -13.64 -15.88 -28.63
N VAL A 205 -12.69 -15.56 -27.76
CA VAL A 205 -12.89 -14.71 -26.57
C VAL A 205 -11.70 -13.78 -26.36
N GLN A 206 -11.97 -12.54 -25.96
CA GLN A 206 -10.97 -11.59 -25.50
C GLN A 206 -10.95 -11.53 -23.97
N ALA A 207 -9.77 -11.47 -23.36
CA ALA A 207 -9.63 -11.23 -21.93
C ALA A 207 -9.84 -9.74 -21.61
N VAL A 208 -10.86 -9.44 -20.80
CA VAL A 208 -11.21 -8.08 -20.35
C VAL A 208 -10.53 -7.73 -19.03
N LYS A 209 -10.28 -8.73 -18.17
CA LYS A 209 -9.56 -8.60 -16.90
C LYS A 209 -8.72 -9.84 -16.62
N ASP A 210 -7.54 -9.62 -16.06
CA ASP A 210 -6.64 -10.64 -15.55
C ASP A 210 -7.28 -11.55 -14.47
N PRO A 211 -6.80 -12.79 -14.30
CA PRO A 211 -7.27 -13.68 -13.24
C PRO A 211 -6.95 -13.11 -11.84
N MET A 212 -7.89 -13.23 -10.90
CA MET A 212 -7.80 -12.63 -9.57
C MET A 212 -7.84 -13.70 -8.46
N LYS A 213 -6.67 -13.99 -7.87
CA LYS A 213 -6.46 -14.98 -6.79
C LYS A 213 -7.02 -16.36 -7.15
N SER A 214 -8.25 -16.68 -6.72
CA SER A 214 -8.95 -17.93 -7.00
C SER A 214 -9.79 -17.91 -8.28
N LYS A 215 -10.13 -16.73 -8.81
CA LYS A 215 -10.99 -16.56 -9.99
C LYS A 215 -10.17 -16.48 -11.28
N GLY A 216 -10.65 -17.13 -12.34
CA GLY A 216 -10.10 -16.99 -13.68
C GLY A 216 -10.36 -15.60 -14.28
N ALA A 217 -9.79 -15.37 -15.47
CA ALA A 217 -9.92 -14.11 -16.21
C ALA A 217 -11.37 -13.79 -16.60
N ARG A 218 -11.77 -12.50 -16.63
CA ARG A 218 -13.08 -12.12 -17.23
C ARG A 218 -12.94 -12.11 -18.74
N LEU A 219 -13.85 -12.79 -19.43
CA LEU A 219 -13.88 -12.93 -20.88
C LEU A 219 -15.06 -12.17 -21.50
N THR A 220 -14.89 -11.78 -22.76
CA THR A 220 -15.97 -11.32 -23.65
C THR A 220 -15.84 -11.90 -25.05
N THR A 221 -16.93 -11.95 -25.80
CA THR A 221 -16.94 -12.26 -27.24
C THR A 221 -16.99 -11.00 -28.12
N GLU A 222 -17.30 -9.83 -27.54
CA GLU A 222 -17.28 -8.53 -28.20
C GLU A 222 -15.81 -8.07 -28.35
N ILE A 223 -15.09 -8.65 -29.32
CA ILE A 223 -13.66 -8.37 -29.52
C ILE A 223 -13.46 -6.89 -29.89
N SER A 224 -12.54 -6.24 -29.19
CA SER A 224 -12.14 -4.86 -29.42
C SER A 224 -10.65 -4.78 -29.74
N LEU A 225 -10.30 -4.07 -30.82
CA LEU A 225 -8.93 -3.84 -31.24
C LEU A 225 -8.58 -2.35 -31.06
N PRO A 226 -7.91 -1.95 -29.97
CA PRO A 226 -7.49 -0.57 -29.76
C PRO A 226 -6.30 -0.20 -30.67
N GLY A 227 -6.54 0.70 -31.61
CA GLY A 227 -5.54 1.49 -32.33
C GLY A 227 -5.24 2.80 -31.62
N ARG A 228 -4.47 3.68 -32.24
CA ARG A 228 -4.04 4.97 -31.66
C ARG A 228 -5.22 5.94 -31.51
N PHE A 229 -5.98 6.12 -32.60
CA PHE A 229 -7.06 7.11 -32.71
C PHE A 229 -8.44 6.46 -32.58
N VAL A 230 -8.56 5.20 -33.00
CA VAL A 230 -9.84 4.46 -32.99
C VAL A 230 -9.70 3.11 -32.28
N VAL A 231 -10.82 2.62 -31.74
CA VAL A 231 -11.02 1.21 -31.41
C VAL A 231 -11.92 0.62 -32.48
N TYR A 232 -11.51 -0.48 -33.10
CA TYR A 232 -12.31 -1.23 -34.07
C TYR A 232 -12.97 -2.43 -33.36
N VAL A 233 -14.27 -2.60 -33.57
CA VAL A 233 -15.09 -3.66 -32.95
C VAL A 233 -15.75 -4.49 -34.07
N PRO A 234 -15.12 -5.58 -34.53
CA PRO A 234 -15.54 -6.26 -35.76
C PRO A 234 -16.96 -6.83 -35.71
N SER A 235 -17.42 -7.25 -34.53
CA SER A 235 -18.70 -7.92 -34.31
C SER A 235 -19.84 -7.01 -33.86
N GLY A 236 -19.65 -5.69 -33.83
CA GLY A 236 -20.66 -4.73 -33.38
C GLY A 236 -20.95 -3.65 -34.42
N GLU A 237 -22.06 -2.92 -34.26
CA GLU A 237 -22.48 -1.87 -35.18
C GLU A 237 -22.23 -0.43 -34.67
N GLY A 238 -22.07 0.50 -35.61
CA GLY A 238 -22.20 1.94 -35.36
C GLY A 238 -20.91 2.71 -35.03
N LEU A 239 -21.08 4.02 -34.81
CA LEU A 239 -19.99 5.00 -34.65
C LEU A 239 -20.05 5.69 -33.27
N GLY A 240 -19.05 5.43 -32.44
CA GLY A 240 -18.85 6.06 -31.13
C GLY A 240 -17.77 7.14 -31.15
N VAL A 241 -17.88 8.15 -30.29
CA VAL A 241 -16.85 9.18 -30.08
C VAL A 241 -16.68 9.45 -28.59
N SER A 242 -15.43 9.48 -28.11
CA SER A 242 -15.08 9.61 -26.69
C SER A 242 -15.79 10.78 -26.00
N ARG A 243 -16.45 10.50 -24.87
CA ARG A 243 -17.18 11.51 -24.07
C ARG A 243 -16.27 12.60 -23.48
N ARG A 244 -14.95 12.39 -23.43
CA ARG A 244 -13.96 13.36 -22.91
C ARG A 244 -13.62 14.50 -23.87
N LEU A 245 -13.87 14.34 -25.17
CA LEU A 245 -13.61 15.37 -26.19
C LEU A 245 -14.60 16.54 -26.06
N GLU A 246 -14.16 17.74 -26.45
CA GLU A 246 -15.01 18.92 -26.67
C GLU A 246 -16.13 18.62 -27.68
N ASP A 247 -17.29 19.28 -27.59
CA ASP A 247 -18.43 18.95 -28.46
C ASP A 247 -18.23 19.32 -29.94
N ASP A 248 -17.46 20.37 -30.24
CA ASP A 248 -17.13 20.76 -31.61
C ASP A 248 -16.17 19.76 -32.27
N GLU A 249 -15.11 19.36 -31.56
CA GLU A 249 -14.16 18.34 -32.02
C GLU A 249 -14.81 16.94 -32.08
N ARG A 250 -15.71 16.62 -31.14
CA ARG A 250 -16.58 15.43 -31.19
C ARG A 250 -17.39 15.39 -32.48
N ASN A 251 -17.89 16.52 -32.95
CA ASN A 251 -18.67 16.59 -34.19
C ASN A 251 -17.76 16.44 -35.41
N ARG A 252 -16.65 17.19 -35.49
CA ARG A 252 -15.62 17.05 -36.53
C ARG A 252 -15.15 15.60 -36.70
N LEU A 253 -14.73 14.95 -35.61
CA LEU A 253 -14.26 13.56 -35.64
C LEU A 253 -15.37 12.55 -35.95
N ARG A 254 -16.63 12.82 -35.56
CA ARG A 254 -17.76 11.98 -35.99
C ARG A 254 -17.98 12.07 -37.49
N ASP A 255 -17.87 13.26 -38.06
CA ASP A 255 -18.15 13.48 -39.48
C ASP A 255 -17.02 12.92 -40.37
N ILE A 256 -15.75 13.04 -39.95
CA ILE A 256 -14.61 12.32 -40.55
C ILE A 256 -14.87 10.80 -40.59
N VAL A 257 -15.32 10.20 -39.48
CA VAL A 257 -15.55 8.74 -39.44
C VAL A 257 -16.83 8.30 -40.18
N LYS A 258 -17.83 9.18 -40.34
CA LYS A 258 -18.96 8.94 -41.26
C LYS A 258 -18.50 8.90 -42.72
N GLU A 259 -17.50 9.68 -43.10
CA GLU A 259 -16.97 9.71 -44.47
C GLU A 259 -16.10 8.49 -44.77
N ILE A 260 -15.25 8.08 -43.81
CA ILE A 260 -14.42 6.87 -43.90
C ILE A 260 -15.26 5.57 -43.88
N ALA A 261 -16.40 5.57 -43.18
CA ALA A 261 -17.46 4.53 -43.20
C ALA A 261 -16.97 3.06 -43.23
N PRO A 262 -16.70 2.41 -42.07
CA PRO A 262 -16.39 0.98 -42.06
C PRO A 262 -17.53 0.16 -42.67
N LYS A 263 -17.24 -0.61 -43.73
CA LYS A 263 -18.24 -1.44 -44.43
C LYS A 263 -18.80 -2.59 -43.57
N GLN A 264 -18.04 -2.98 -42.55
CA GLN A 264 -18.34 -4.00 -41.55
C GLN A 264 -17.63 -3.60 -40.24
N GLY A 265 -18.23 -3.89 -39.09
CA GLY A 265 -17.68 -3.58 -37.77
C GLY A 265 -17.82 -2.12 -37.33
N GLY A 266 -17.93 -1.92 -36.02
CA GLY A 266 -18.10 -0.63 -35.37
C GLY A 266 -16.77 0.08 -35.08
N VAL A 267 -16.82 1.40 -34.93
CA VAL A 267 -15.64 2.23 -34.67
C VAL A 267 -15.91 3.21 -33.53
N ILE A 268 -15.00 3.26 -32.55
CA ILE A 268 -15.06 4.17 -31.41
C ILE A 268 -13.84 5.08 -31.41
N VAL A 269 -14.04 6.38 -31.65
CA VAL A 269 -12.97 7.39 -31.63
C VAL A 269 -12.50 7.66 -30.20
N ARG A 270 -11.20 7.54 -29.95
CA ARG A 270 -10.51 7.73 -28.66
C ARG A 270 -10.21 9.21 -28.43
N THR A 271 -9.91 9.60 -27.18
CA THR A 271 -9.48 10.98 -26.87
C THR A 271 -8.15 11.35 -27.54
N ALA A 272 -7.26 10.39 -27.79
CA ALA A 272 -5.99 10.61 -28.50
C ALA A 272 -6.16 11.01 -29.99
N ALA A 273 -7.40 11.04 -30.52
CA ALA A 273 -7.72 11.58 -31.84
C ALA A 273 -7.97 13.10 -31.85
N GLU A 274 -7.90 13.78 -30.71
CA GLU A 274 -8.00 15.24 -30.64
C GLU A 274 -6.93 15.91 -31.52
N GLY A 275 -7.38 16.69 -32.51
CA GLY A 275 -6.53 17.35 -33.51
C GLY A 275 -6.06 16.45 -34.67
N ALA A 276 -6.34 15.14 -34.66
CA ALA A 276 -5.86 14.22 -35.70
C ALA A 276 -6.42 14.55 -37.10
N SER A 277 -5.66 14.18 -38.16
CA SER A 277 -6.11 14.29 -39.55
C SER A 277 -7.08 13.16 -39.93
N ALA A 278 -7.83 13.33 -41.03
CA ALA A 278 -8.71 12.27 -41.53
C ALA A 278 -7.90 11.06 -42.01
N GLU A 279 -6.76 11.33 -42.64
CA GLU A 279 -5.78 10.39 -43.17
C GLU A 279 -5.11 9.58 -42.05
N ASP A 280 -4.87 10.18 -40.88
CA ASP A 280 -4.37 9.50 -39.69
C ASP A 280 -5.40 8.51 -39.11
N VAL A 281 -6.66 8.94 -39.02
CA VAL A 281 -7.77 8.11 -38.55
C VAL A 281 -8.04 6.95 -39.53
N GLU A 282 -7.99 7.20 -40.84
CA GLU A 282 -8.13 6.17 -41.86
C GLU A 282 -6.96 5.16 -41.80
N ARG A 283 -5.71 5.63 -41.67
CA ARG A 283 -4.53 4.76 -41.59
C ARG A 283 -4.56 3.85 -40.37
N ASP A 284 -4.99 4.35 -39.21
CA ASP A 284 -5.18 3.54 -37.99
C ASP A 284 -6.31 2.52 -38.17
N LEU A 285 -7.47 2.90 -38.74
CA LEU A 285 -8.56 1.97 -39.04
C LEU A 285 -8.17 0.87 -40.04
N LEU A 286 -7.49 1.23 -41.14
CA LEU A 286 -6.99 0.29 -42.14
C LEU A 286 -5.91 -0.65 -41.57
N PHE A 287 -5.14 -0.21 -40.58
CA PHE A 287 -4.22 -1.07 -39.83
C PHE A 287 -5.00 -2.09 -38.97
N LEU A 288 -6.02 -1.64 -38.23
CA LEU A 288 -6.86 -2.52 -37.39
C LEU A 288 -7.67 -3.55 -38.21
N GLN A 289 -8.20 -3.17 -39.37
CA GLN A 289 -8.89 -4.10 -40.26
C GLN A 289 -7.96 -5.16 -40.85
N LYS A 290 -6.69 -4.82 -41.13
CA LYS A 290 -5.66 -5.79 -41.56
C LYS A 290 -5.23 -6.70 -40.40
N LEU A 291 -5.13 -6.16 -39.19
CA LEU A 291 -4.87 -6.93 -37.98
C LEU A 291 -6.00 -7.94 -37.73
N TRP A 292 -7.26 -7.51 -37.79
CA TRP A 292 -8.43 -8.38 -37.64
C TRP A 292 -8.42 -9.57 -38.61
N LYS A 293 -8.18 -9.33 -39.90
CA LYS A 293 -8.08 -10.42 -40.90
C LYS A 293 -6.95 -11.41 -40.61
N SER A 294 -5.86 -10.97 -39.97
CA SER A 294 -4.81 -11.88 -39.48
C SER A 294 -5.24 -12.66 -38.23
N ILE A 295 -6.10 -12.09 -37.38
CA ILE A 295 -6.65 -12.74 -36.18
C ILE A 295 -7.63 -13.84 -36.61
N GLU A 296 -8.57 -13.54 -37.52
CA GLU A 296 -9.48 -14.52 -38.14
C GLU A 296 -8.71 -15.67 -38.80
N ALA A 297 -7.71 -15.34 -39.63
CA ALA A 297 -6.90 -16.33 -40.33
C ALA A 297 -5.99 -17.16 -39.40
N ASN A 298 -5.74 -16.71 -38.17
CA ASN A 298 -5.06 -17.49 -37.14
C ASN A 298 -6.07 -18.35 -36.34
N ALA A 299 -7.21 -17.78 -35.94
CA ALA A 299 -8.28 -18.50 -35.25
C ALA A 299 -8.82 -19.70 -36.05
N ALA A 300 -8.91 -19.57 -37.38
CA ALA A 300 -9.31 -20.65 -38.28
C ALA A 300 -8.28 -21.79 -38.37
N LYS A 301 -6.99 -21.51 -38.11
CA LYS A 301 -5.89 -22.50 -38.13
C LYS A 301 -5.64 -23.14 -36.77
N SER A 302 -5.91 -22.41 -35.68
CA SER A 302 -5.73 -22.87 -34.31
C SER A 302 -6.85 -23.81 -33.87
N LYS A 303 -6.48 -24.89 -33.17
CA LYS A 303 -7.42 -25.74 -32.42
C LYS A 303 -7.52 -25.21 -30.97
N ALA A 304 -8.71 -25.22 -30.36
CA ALA A 304 -8.84 -24.84 -28.96
C ALA A 304 -8.24 -25.90 -28.00
N PRO A 305 -7.74 -25.48 -26.81
CA PRO A 305 -7.51 -24.10 -26.39
C PRO A 305 -6.21 -23.52 -26.99
N ALA A 306 -6.25 -22.28 -27.49
CA ALA A 306 -5.06 -21.60 -28.04
C ALA A 306 -5.11 -20.06 -27.93
N LEU A 307 -3.95 -19.44 -27.74
CA LEU A 307 -3.75 -18.00 -27.91
C LEU A 307 -3.73 -17.66 -29.42
N VAL A 308 -4.63 -16.80 -29.87
CA VAL A 308 -4.76 -16.37 -31.28
C VAL A 308 -4.00 -15.06 -31.53
N TYR A 309 -4.07 -14.14 -30.57
CA TYR A 309 -3.41 -12.85 -30.60
C TYR A 309 -3.02 -12.41 -29.18
N GLN A 310 -1.78 -11.93 -29.05
CA GLN A 310 -1.26 -11.36 -27.82
C GLN A 310 -1.24 -9.83 -27.94
N GLU A 311 -1.80 -9.13 -26.96
CA GLU A 311 -1.83 -7.67 -26.91
C GLU A 311 -0.41 -7.10 -26.73
N ALA A 312 -0.22 -5.89 -27.24
CA ALA A 312 1.08 -5.22 -27.30
C ALA A 312 1.81 -5.16 -25.94
N GLU A 313 3.11 -5.45 -25.96
CA GLU A 313 4.06 -5.20 -24.85
C GLU A 313 4.05 -3.73 -24.40
N LEU A 314 4.34 -3.50 -23.12
CA LEU A 314 4.21 -2.18 -22.48
C LEU A 314 4.76 -1.00 -23.31
N PRO A 315 5.99 -1.01 -23.88
CA PRO A 315 6.47 0.11 -24.70
C PRO A 315 5.58 0.46 -25.90
N LEU A 316 5.02 -0.54 -26.58
CA LEU A 316 4.11 -0.33 -27.71
C LEU A 316 2.72 0.09 -27.24
N ARG A 317 2.24 -0.49 -26.14
CA ARG A 317 0.96 -0.13 -25.49
C ARG A 317 0.96 1.34 -25.09
N VAL A 318 1.96 1.77 -24.32
CA VAL A 318 2.13 3.16 -23.88
C VAL A 318 2.39 4.11 -25.05
N THR A 319 3.16 3.71 -26.07
CA THR A 319 3.34 4.55 -27.28
C THR A 319 2.03 4.72 -28.06
N ARG A 320 1.20 3.69 -28.21
CA ARG A 320 -0.13 3.82 -28.81
C ARG A 320 -1.02 4.75 -28.00
N ASP A 321 -1.05 4.55 -26.69
CA ASP A 321 -2.07 5.10 -25.80
C ASP A 321 -1.75 6.50 -25.27
N LEU A 322 -0.46 6.90 -25.18
CA LEU A 322 -0.03 8.18 -24.61
C LEU A 322 0.70 9.14 -25.54
N PHE A 323 1.48 8.67 -26.53
CA PHE A 323 2.47 9.48 -27.29
C PHE A 323 1.83 10.38 -28.36
N THR A 324 1.00 11.32 -27.95
CA THR A 324 0.31 12.29 -28.81
C THR A 324 1.24 13.42 -29.29
N ASP A 325 0.75 14.29 -30.17
CA ASP A 325 1.54 15.30 -30.89
C ASP A 325 2.07 16.44 -29.98
N ASP A 326 1.72 16.42 -28.69
CA ASP A 326 2.25 17.24 -27.60
C ASP A 326 3.59 16.73 -27.01
N PHE A 327 4.03 15.51 -27.36
CA PHE A 327 5.34 14.99 -26.96
C PHE A 327 6.45 15.51 -27.88
N GLU A 328 7.49 16.12 -27.30
CA GLU A 328 8.65 16.63 -28.06
C GLU A 328 9.47 15.49 -28.66
N LYS A 329 9.71 14.42 -27.89
CA LYS A 329 10.48 13.24 -28.31
C LYS A 329 10.08 11.97 -27.55
N ALA A 330 10.37 10.81 -28.14
CA ALA A 330 10.40 9.52 -27.47
C ALA A 330 11.81 8.92 -27.55
N VAL A 331 12.46 8.65 -26.41
CA VAL A 331 13.81 8.08 -26.34
C VAL A 331 13.75 6.61 -25.96
N VAL A 332 14.42 5.75 -26.72
CA VAL A 332 14.38 4.28 -26.55
C VAL A 332 15.80 3.71 -26.56
N ASP A 333 16.20 2.98 -25.51
CA ASP A 333 17.54 2.35 -25.46
C ASP A 333 17.66 1.06 -26.29
N HIS A 334 16.65 0.20 -26.20
CA HIS A 334 16.70 -1.13 -26.78
C HIS A 334 16.35 -1.15 -28.27
N ASP A 335 17.31 -1.59 -29.09
CA ASP A 335 17.25 -1.54 -30.57
C ASP A 335 16.04 -2.28 -31.19
N LEU A 336 15.66 -3.43 -30.63
CA LEU A 336 14.48 -4.17 -31.11
C LEU A 336 13.18 -3.44 -30.76
N THR A 337 13.11 -2.82 -29.58
CA THR A 337 11.95 -2.03 -29.12
C THR A 337 11.81 -0.77 -29.98
N TYR A 338 12.92 -0.05 -30.22
CA TYR A 338 12.98 1.09 -31.13
C TYR A 338 12.47 0.73 -32.54
N LYS A 339 12.97 -0.36 -33.13
CA LYS A 339 12.54 -0.85 -34.45
C LYS A 339 11.05 -1.22 -34.49
N ARG A 340 10.50 -1.78 -33.41
CA ARG A 340 9.06 -2.09 -33.29
C ARG A 340 8.20 -0.83 -33.19
N ILE A 341 8.61 0.14 -32.38
CA ILE A 341 7.92 1.44 -32.23
C ILE A 341 7.90 2.19 -33.58
N VAL A 342 9.06 2.35 -34.22
CA VAL A 342 9.17 2.97 -35.55
C VAL A 342 8.38 2.20 -36.60
N GLY A 343 8.41 0.86 -36.57
CA GLY A 343 7.64 -0.01 -37.47
C GLY A 343 6.13 -0.03 -37.24
N TYR A 344 5.67 0.46 -36.08
CA TYR A 344 4.26 0.72 -35.79
C TYR A 344 3.86 2.13 -36.26
N LEU A 345 4.57 3.17 -35.83
CA LEU A 345 4.27 4.56 -36.19
C LEU A 345 4.33 4.82 -37.70
N ARG A 346 5.24 4.16 -38.45
CA ARG A 346 5.26 4.20 -39.92
C ARG A 346 3.97 3.71 -40.60
N LYS A 347 3.08 3.03 -39.88
CA LYS A 347 1.78 2.54 -40.38
C LYS A 347 0.61 3.41 -39.94
N THR A 348 0.68 4.00 -38.74
CA THR A 348 -0.42 4.75 -38.12
C THR A 348 -0.23 6.27 -38.19
N SER A 349 0.96 6.79 -37.84
CA SER A 349 1.29 8.23 -37.80
C SER A 349 2.74 8.49 -38.24
N PRO A 350 3.03 8.55 -39.56
CA PRO A 350 4.38 8.71 -40.07
C PRO A 350 5.10 9.98 -39.59
N HIS A 351 4.38 11.08 -39.34
CA HIS A 351 4.95 12.36 -38.86
C HIS A 351 5.51 12.29 -37.44
N MET A 352 5.15 11.27 -36.67
CA MET A 352 5.67 11.03 -35.31
C MET A 352 6.93 10.14 -35.30
N VAL A 353 7.33 9.60 -36.45
CA VAL A 353 8.49 8.69 -36.56
C VAL A 353 9.81 9.41 -36.24
N ASP A 354 9.98 10.63 -36.74
CA ASP A 354 11.23 11.39 -36.59
C ASP A 354 11.41 11.94 -35.17
N ARG A 355 10.35 11.93 -34.35
CA ARG A 355 10.41 12.23 -32.90
C ARG A 355 10.90 11.03 -32.08
N VAL A 356 11.03 9.83 -32.65
CA VAL A 356 11.55 8.65 -31.95
C VAL A 356 13.06 8.59 -32.11
N ILE A 357 13.77 8.78 -31.01
CA ILE A 357 15.24 8.81 -30.94
C ILE A 357 15.72 7.52 -30.26
N ARG A 358 16.74 6.87 -30.83
CA ARG A 358 17.41 5.75 -30.16
C ARG A 358 18.52 6.27 -29.26
N HIS A 359 18.49 5.90 -27.97
CA HIS A 359 19.59 6.17 -27.04
C HIS A 359 20.86 5.42 -27.45
N ARG A 360 22.02 6.04 -27.26
CA ARG A 360 23.32 5.49 -27.66
C ARG A 360 24.46 5.81 -26.69
N GLU A 361 24.18 6.51 -25.59
CA GLU A 361 25.19 6.89 -24.62
C GLU A 361 25.54 5.70 -23.73
N LYS A 362 26.65 5.81 -22.97
CA LYS A 362 27.09 4.73 -22.07
C LYS A 362 26.26 4.66 -20.79
N THR A 363 25.74 5.80 -20.33
CA THR A 363 24.91 5.90 -19.14
C THR A 363 23.49 5.38 -19.45
N PRO A 364 22.90 4.53 -18.59
CA PRO A 364 21.50 4.13 -18.68
C PRO A 364 20.56 5.33 -18.82
N LEU A 365 19.54 5.20 -19.65
CA LEU A 365 18.61 6.28 -19.97
C LEU A 365 17.90 6.84 -18.72
N PHE A 366 17.53 5.95 -17.80
CA PHE A 366 16.78 6.29 -16.59
C PHE A 366 17.67 6.86 -15.46
N GLU A 367 18.95 6.51 -15.43
CA GLU A 367 19.96 7.11 -14.53
C GLU A 367 20.26 8.55 -14.97
N GLN A 368 20.54 8.75 -16.27
CA GLN A 368 20.81 10.08 -16.85
C GLN A 368 19.65 11.08 -16.68
N THR A 369 18.41 10.59 -16.57
CA THR A 369 17.20 11.42 -16.48
C THR A 369 16.58 11.46 -15.08
N GLY A 370 17.23 10.86 -14.07
CA GLY A 370 16.74 10.82 -12.68
C GLY A 370 15.47 9.98 -12.48
N VAL A 371 15.05 9.19 -13.48
CA VAL A 371 13.87 8.32 -13.39
C VAL A 371 14.10 7.18 -12.41
N ASP A 372 15.29 6.61 -12.33
CA ASP A 372 15.60 5.55 -11.36
C ASP A 372 15.52 6.04 -9.90
N ASP A 373 15.77 7.33 -9.66
CA ASP A 373 15.59 7.96 -8.34
C ASP A 373 14.13 8.31 -8.07
N ALA A 374 13.39 8.77 -9.09
CA ALA A 374 11.95 8.96 -8.99
C ALA A 374 11.23 7.64 -8.69
N ILE A 375 11.59 6.53 -9.37
CA ILE A 375 11.08 5.18 -9.09
C ILE A 375 11.40 4.77 -7.65
N ARG A 376 12.65 4.91 -7.20
CA ARG A 376 13.02 4.61 -5.80
C ARG A 376 12.23 5.45 -4.79
N SER A 377 11.95 6.72 -5.11
CA SER A 377 11.14 7.62 -4.27
C SER A 377 9.67 7.17 -4.09
N THR A 378 9.11 6.39 -5.03
CA THR A 378 7.73 5.85 -4.92
C THR A 378 7.56 4.89 -3.74
N LEU A 379 8.65 4.27 -3.27
CA LEU A 379 8.65 3.33 -2.15
C LEU A 379 8.77 4.05 -0.79
N SER A 380 9.21 5.31 -0.78
CA SER A 380 9.34 6.11 0.44
C SER A 380 7.97 6.45 1.04
N ARG A 381 7.80 6.21 2.35
CA ARG A 381 6.60 6.63 3.11
C ARG A 381 6.47 8.16 3.18
N ARG A 382 7.58 8.90 3.19
CA ARG A 382 7.62 10.36 3.24
C ARG A 382 8.05 10.96 1.90
N VAL A 383 7.48 12.10 1.54
CA VAL A 383 7.91 12.96 0.42
C VAL A 383 8.03 14.38 0.94
N ASP A 384 9.19 15.01 0.81
CA ASP A 384 9.39 16.40 1.25
C ASP A 384 8.87 17.42 0.23
N LEU A 385 8.29 18.51 0.73
CA LEU A 385 7.79 19.63 -0.06
C LEU A 385 8.88 20.72 -0.17
N PRO A 386 9.05 21.39 -1.34
CA PRO A 386 10.03 22.48 -1.53
C PRO A 386 10.08 23.55 -0.42
N SER A 387 8.94 23.91 0.17
CA SER A 387 8.84 24.88 1.27
C SER A 387 9.30 24.36 2.64
N GLY A 388 9.63 23.07 2.77
CA GLY A 388 10.06 22.43 4.02
C GLY A 388 8.94 21.76 4.84
N GLY A 389 7.73 21.69 4.28
CA GLY A 389 6.70 20.73 4.69
C GLY A 389 6.98 19.33 4.16
N TYR A 390 6.09 18.37 4.44
CA TYR A 390 6.21 17.00 3.91
C TYR A 390 4.85 16.29 3.86
N LEU A 391 4.77 15.29 3.00
CA LEU A 391 3.64 14.36 2.86
C LEU A 391 4.01 13.00 3.48
N VAL A 392 3.02 12.30 4.01
CA VAL A 392 3.13 10.92 4.52
C VAL A 392 2.09 10.05 3.83
N PHE A 393 2.53 8.95 3.20
CA PHE A 393 1.69 8.02 2.44
C PHE A 393 1.55 6.69 3.19
N ASP A 394 0.36 6.42 3.72
CA ASP A 394 0.03 5.17 4.40
C ASP A 394 -0.97 4.33 3.59
N TYR A 395 -0.69 3.04 3.47
CA TYR A 395 -1.44 2.09 2.64
C TYR A 395 -2.21 1.11 3.53
N ALA A 396 -3.52 1.32 3.69
CA ALA A 396 -4.41 0.36 4.36
C ALA A 396 -5.02 -0.63 3.35
N GLU A 397 -5.73 -1.66 3.83
CA GLU A 397 -6.28 -2.71 2.95
C GLU A 397 -7.31 -2.18 1.94
N ALA A 398 -8.12 -1.18 2.31
CA ALA A 398 -9.25 -0.67 1.51
C ALA A 398 -9.05 0.75 0.96
N PHE A 399 -8.10 1.52 1.48
CA PHE A 399 -7.86 2.92 1.10
C PHE A 399 -6.41 3.35 1.35
N THR A 400 -5.96 4.38 0.63
CA THR A 400 -4.68 5.06 0.89
C THR A 400 -4.94 6.35 1.67
N VAL A 401 -4.14 6.61 2.71
CA VAL A 401 -4.16 7.86 3.48
C VAL A 401 -2.95 8.70 3.11
N ILE A 402 -3.15 10.01 2.95
CA ILE A 402 -2.11 10.98 2.63
C ILE A 402 -2.18 12.13 3.63
N ASP A 403 -1.25 12.18 4.57
CA ASP A 403 -1.17 13.21 5.63
C ASP A 403 -0.22 14.36 5.21
N VAL A 404 -0.65 15.60 5.42
CA VAL A 404 0.06 16.83 5.01
C VAL A 404 0.62 17.56 6.24
N ASN A 405 1.94 17.70 6.31
CA ASN A 405 2.64 18.36 7.41
C ASN A 405 3.33 19.66 6.97
N THR A 406 3.39 20.67 7.86
CA THR A 406 4.15 21.92 7.66
C THR A 406 5.65 21.78 7.93
N GLY A 407 6.09 20.80 8.73
CA GLY A 407 7.51 20.54 8.98
C GLY A 407 8.29 21.76 9.47
N ARG A 408 9.23 22.25 8.65
CA ARG A 408 10.02 23.48 8.92
C ARG A 408 9.34 24.76 8.40
N PHE A 409 8.26 24.66 7.62
CA PHE A 409 7.53 25.79 7.04
C PHE A 409 6.62 26.48 8.06
N VAL A 410 7.24 27.14 9.04
CA VAL A 410 6.57 27.96 10.06
C VAL A 410 7.18 29.35 10.05
N GLY A 411 6.44 30.32 9.51
CA GLY A 411 6.85 31.70 9.39
C GLY A 411 7.22 32.35 10.74
N SER A 412 8.07 33.39 10.69
CA SER A 412 8.68 33.97 11.89
C SER A 412 7.65 34.45 12.91
N ARG A 413 7.77 33.94 14.15
CA ARG A 413 6.81 34.18 15.23
C ARG A 413 6.86 35.64 15.71
N SER A 414 5.88 36.45 15.28
CA SER A 414 5.58 37.77 15.84
C SER A 414 4.09 37.88 16.17
N LYS A 415 3.69 38.75 17.11
CA LYS A 415 2.35 38.74 17.74
C LYS A 415 1.16 39.05 16.81
N SER A 416 1.39 39.39 15.54
CA SER A 416 0.37 39.43 14.47
C SER A 416 0.24 38.10 13.69
N SER A 417 0.71 36.99 14.26
CA SER A 417 0.93 35.71 13.57
C SER A 417 -0.31 35.00 13.03
N GLY A 418 -1.52 35.26 13.54
CA GLY A 418 -2.71 34.48 13.21
C GLY A 418 -3.01 34.41 11.70
N ALA A 419 -3.11 35.58 11.04
CA ALA A 419 -3.33 35.64 9.60
C ALA A 419 -2.16 35.03 8.82
N ARG A 420 -0.92 35.40 9.17
CA ARG A 420 0.30 34.86 8.52
C ARG A 420 0.42 33.34 8.63
N LEU A 421 -0.10 32.74 9.71
CA LEU A 421 -0.11 31.29 9.90
C LEU A 421 -1.17 30.62 9.01
N GLU A 422 -2.40 31.16 8.94
CA GLU A 422 -3.42 30.70 7.98
C GLU A 422 -2.94 30.84 6.52
N ASP A 423 -2.24 31.92 6.18
CA ASP A 423 -1.63 32.13 4.86
C ASP A 423 -0.54 31.08 4.58
N THR A 424 0.32 30.78 5.58
CA THR A 424 1.37 29.75 5.49
C THR A 424 0.77 28.34 5.34
N ILE A 425 -0.27 28.02 6.12
CA ILE A 425 -1.02 26.75 6.02
C ILE A 425 -1.66 26.61 4.64
N THR A 426 -2.31 27.67 4.14
CA THR A 426 -2.95 27.66 2.83
C THR A 426 -1.92 27.51 1.70
N ALA A 427 -0.75 28.15 1.81
CA ALA A 427 0.36 27.95 0.88
C ALA A 427 0.89 26.50 0.91
N ASN A 428 1.11 25.93 2.10
CA ASN A 428 1.56 24.55 2.27
C ASN A 428 0.56 23.55 1.66
N ASN A 429 -0.74 23.77 1.89
CA ASN A 429 -1.81 22.93 1.33
C ASN A 429 -1.92 23.07 -0.20
N LEU A 430 -1.68 24.25 -0.78
CA LEU A 430 -1.66 24.47 -2.23
C LEU A 430 -0.41 23.88 -2.91
N GLU A 431 0.72 23.80 -2.19
CA GLU A 431 1.93 23.10 -2.61
C GLU A 431 1.75 21.58 -2.52
N ALA A 432 1.22 21.11 -1.39
CA ALA A 432 0.83 19.72 -1.15
C ALA A 432 -0.13 19.21 -2.23
N VAL A 433 -1.15 19.97 -2.64
CA VAL A 433 -2.06 19.60 -3.75
C VAL A 433 -1.29 19.18 -5.01
N LYS A 434 -0.25 19.93 -5.41
CA LYS A 434 0.53 19.63 -6.61
C LYS A 434 1.34 18.36 -6.46
N GLU A 435 2.05 18.23 -5.34
CA GLU A 435 2.88 17.06 -5.07
C GLU A 435 2.02 15.81 -4.83
N VAL A 436 0.85 15.92 -4.21
CA VAL A 436 -0.11 14.82 -4.06
C VAL A 436 -0.58 14.33 -5.42
N VAL A 437 -1.06 15.20 -6.32
CA VAL A 437 -1.52 14.77 -7.65
C VAL A 437 -0.37 14.20 -8.49
N HIS A 438 0.83 14.76 -8.37
CA HIS A 438 2.04 14.22 -8.97
C HIS A 438 2.37 12.80 -8.44
N GLN A 439 2.37 12.59 -7.13
CA GLN A 439 2.64 11.29 -6.51
C GLN A 439 1.52 10.27 -6.78
N LEU A 440 0.24 10.68 -6.89
CA LEU A 440 -0.85 9.80 -7.30
C LEU A 440 -0.64 9.23 -8.72
N ARG A 441 -0.07 10.02 -9.63
CA ARG A 441 0.30 9.59 -10.99
C ARG A 441 1.60 8.77 -11.00
N LEU A 442 2.65 9.26 -10.35
CA LEU A 442 3.97 8.63 -10.31
C LEU A 442 3.97 7.26 -9.61
N ARG A 443 3.13 7.09 -8.58
CA ARG A 443 2.94 5.83 -7.82
C ARG A 443 1.77 4.97 -8.33
N ASP A 444 1.05 5.42 -9.37
CA ASP A 444 -0.25 4.90 -9.86
C ASP A 444 -1.23 4.47 -8.75
N ILE A 445 -1.39 5.30 -7.71
CA ILE A 445 -2.28 5.01 -6.58
C ILE A 445 -3.74 5.02 -7.06
N GLY A 446 -4.48 3.96 -6.76
CA GLY A 446 -5.90 3.82 -7.10
C GLY A 446 -6.74 3.32 -5.93
N GLY A 447 -8.06 3.33 -6.11
CA GLY A 447 -9.04 2.94 -5.11
C GLY A 447 -9.65 4.14 -4.41
N ILE A 448 -9.93 4.00 -3.11
CA ILE A 448 -10.34 5.09 -2.23
C ILE A 448 -9.07 5.75 -1.68
N ILE A 449 -9.04 7.08 -1.71
CA ILE A 449 -7.92 7.89 -1.22
C ILE A 449 -8.50 8.95 -0.27
N VAL A 450 -7.88 9.09 0.90
CA VAL A 450 -8.21 10.14 1.88
C VAL A 450 -6.98 11.03 2.04
N ILE A 451 -7.15 12.33 1.80
CA ILE A 451 -6.08 13.32 2.00
C ILE A 451 -6.42 14.15 3.23
N ASP A 452 -5.55 14.13 4.24
CA ASP A 452 -5.67 14.93 5.45
C ASP A 452 -4.89 16.24 5.26
N PHE A 453 -5.62 17.32 4.93
CA PHE A 453 -5.03 18.65 4.78
C PHE A 453 -5.05 19.39 6.12
N ILE A 454 -3.95 20.08 6.42
CA ILE A 454 -3.79 20.90 7.62
C ILE A 454 -5.01 21.82 7.80
N ASP A 455 -5.58 21.81 9.00
CA ASP A 455 -6.77 22.58 9.38
C ASP A 455 -6.71 24.05 8.91
N MET A 456 -7.76 24.47 8.21
CA MET A 456 -7.96 25.84 7.72
C MET A 456 -9.25 26.40 8.30
N ALA A 457 -9.15 27.39 9.20
CA ALA A 457 -10.34 27.95 9.84
C ALA A 457 -11.25 28.67 8.83
N ASN A 458 -10.66 29.34 7.83
CA ASN A 458 -11.38 30.10 6.81
C ASN A 458 -11.97 29.20 5.71
N PRO A 459 -13.30 29.16 5.51
CA PRO A 459 -13.93 28.38 4.43
C PRO A 459 -13.48 28.78 3.01
N LYS A 460 -13.03 30.03 2.81
CA LYS A 460 -12.47 30.45 1.51
C LYS A 460 -11.16 29.74 1.20
N ASN A 461 -10.32 29.50 2.20
CA ASN A 461 -9.04 28.82 2.03
C ASN A 461 -9.28 27.35 1.65
N ARG A 462 -10.22 26.67 2.34
CA ARG A 462 -10.70 25.33 1.98
C ARG A 462 -11.19 25.25 0.53
N ALA A 463 -12.07 26.17 0.12
CA ALA A 463 -12.58 26.23 -1.25
C ALA A 463 -11.49 26.55 -2.30
N THR A 464 -10.42 27.27 -1.93
CA THR A 464 -9.27 27.51 -2.80
C THR A 464 -8.39 26.26 -2.95
N VAL A 465 -8.14 25.51 -1.88
CA VAL A 465 -7.40 24.23 -1.92
C VAL A 465 -8.20 23.17 -2.69
N GLU A 466 -9.49 23.01 -2.42
CA GLU A 466 -10.40 22.15 -3.20
C GLU A 466 -10.42 22.55 -4.69
N GLY A 467 -10.47 23.86 -4.94
CA GLY A 467 -10.44 24.44 -6.27
C GLY A 467 -9.12 24.17 -7.02
N ALA A 468 -7.99 24.15 -6.32
CA ALA A 468 -6.70 23.79 -6.89
C ALA A 468 -6.60 22.27 -7.14
N LEU A 469 -7.03 21.45 -6.19
CA LEU A 469 -7.02 19.98 -6.32
C LEU A 469 -7.84 19.52 -7.52
N LYS A 470 -9.05 20.07 -7.69
CA LYS A 470 -9.89 19.76 -8.85
C LYS A 470 -9.26 20.21 -10.17
N ALA A 471 -8.50 21.32 -10.21
CA ALA A 471 -7.82 21.78 -11.41
C ALA A 471 -6.57 20.94 -11.75
N GLU A 472 -5.75 20.57 -10.76
CA GLU A 472 -4.56 19.76 -11.01
C GLU A 472 -4.95 18.32 -11.42
N LEU A 473 -6.05 17.78 -10.87
CA LEU A 473 -6.62 16.50 -11.28
C LEU A 473 -7.23 16.49 -12.70
N GLU A 474 -7.48 17.64 -13.33
CA GLU A 474 -7.86 17.70 -14.77
C GLU A 474 -6.68 17.28 -15.69
N ARG A 475 -5.44 17.24 -15.17
CA ARG A 475 -4.26 16.70 -15.88
C ARG A 475 -4.14 15.17 -15.81
N ASP A 476 -4.82 14.51 -14.87
CA ASP A 476 -4.76 13.05 -14.74
C ASP A 476 -5.60 12.36 -15.83
N ARG A 477 -4.98 11.44 -16.56
CA ARG A 477 -5.65 10.65 -17.61
C ARG A 477 -6.59 9.60 -16.99
N THR A 478 -6.33 9.19 -15.76
CA THR A 478 -7.12 8.23 -14.99
C THR A 478 -8.40 8.87 -14.48
N LYS A 479 -9.51 8.12 -14.43
CA LYS A 479 -10.79 8.69 -13.99
C LYS A 479 -10.79 8.89 -12.48
N THR A 480 -10.94 10.13 -12.06
CA THR A 480 -11.04 10.54 -10.65
C THR A 480 -12.43 11.06 -10.30
N TYR A 481 -12.78 11.03 -9.01
CA TYR A 481 -13.99 11.63 -8.45
C TYR A 481 -13.68 12.11 -7.04
N VAL A 482 -13.95 13.39 -6.75
CA VAL A 482 -13.55 14.09 -5.52
C VAL A 482 -14.79 14.61 -4.80
N VAL A 483 -14.93 14.27 -3.53
CA VAL A 483 -15.97 14.77 -2.62
C VAL A 483 -15.57 16.17 -2.10
N GLU A 484 -16.53 16.94 -1.59
CA GLU A 484 -16.25 18.23 -0.94
C GLU A 484 -15.43 18.04 0.34
N ILE A 485 -14.64 19.05 0.75
CA ILE A 485 -13.78 18.92 1.95
C ILE A 485 -14.66 18.74 3.21
N SER A 486 -14.38 17.68 3.97
CA SER A 486 -15.04 17.38 5.23
C SER A 486 -14.91 18.54 6.24
N PRO A 487 -15.87 18.73 7.16
CA PRO A 487 -15.69 19.59 8.34
C PRO A 487 -14.46 19.22 9.20
N LEU A 488 -13.89 18.03 9.01
CA LEU A 488 -12.69 17.50 9.67
C LEU A 488 -11.40 17.68 8.84
N GLY A 489 -11.37 18.56 7.84
CA GLY A 489 -10.18 18.80 6.99
C GLY A 489 -9.94 17.76 5.89
N LEU A 490 -10.38 16.51 6.13
CA LEU A 490 -10.24 15.39 5.19
C LEU A 490 -10.89 15.64 3.82
N VAL A 491 -10.21 15.24 2.76
CA VAL A 491 -10.75 15.12 1.40
C VAL A 491 -10.85 13.66 0.99
N GLU A 492 -12.07 13.19 0.78
CA GLU A 492 -12.34 11.88 0.21
C GLU A 492 -12.34 11.95 -1.32
N MET A 493 -11.59 11.06 -1.96
CA MET A 493 -11.65 10.88 -3.41
C MET A 493 -11.50 9.42 -3.83
N THR A 494 -11.84 9.13 -5.09
CA THR A 494 -11.53 7.85 -5.73
C THR A 494 -10.75 8.09 -7.02
N ARG A 495 -9.80 7.20 -7.30
CA ARG A 495 -9.05 7.14 -8.56
C ARG A 495 -9.14 5.72 -9.12
N GLN A 496 -9.50 5.58 -10.39
CA GLN A 496 -9.69 4.27 -11.01
C GLN A 496 -8.36 3.48 -11.08
N ASN A 497 -8.33 2.24 -10.58
CA ASN A 497 -7.19 1.35 -10.80
C ASN A 497 -7.09 1.01 -12.30
N VAL A 498 -5.89 1.17 -12.87
CA VAL A 498 -5.59 0.86 -14.29
C VAL A 498 -4.52 -0.22 -14.40
N THR A 499 -3.47 -0.14 -13.57
CA THR A 499 -2.29 -1.02 -13.60
C THR A 499 -1.93 -1.52 -12.19
N GLU A 500 -1.01 -2.49 -12.08
CA GLU A 500 -0.27 -2.70 -10.83
C GLU A 500 0.75 -1.55 -10.70
N GLY A 501 0.67 -0.77 -9.61
CA GLY A 501 1.59 0.36 -9.38
C GLY A 501 3.01 -0.08 -9.03
N PRO A 502 4.01 0.83 -9.05
CA PRO A 502 5.40 0.50 -8.78
C PRO A 502 5.61 -0.24 -7.46
N ARG A 503 4.88 0.12 -6.39
CA ARG A 503 4.94 -0.55 -5.08
C ARG A 503 4.61 -2.05 -5.18
N GLU A 504 3.50 -2.42 -5.81
CA GLU A 504 3.00 -3.80 -5.92
C GLU A 504 3.82 -4.69 -6.88
N ILE A 505 4.60 -4.08 -7.78
CA ILE A 505 5.55 -4.75 -8.67
C ILE A 505 6.93 -4.90 -8.02
N LEU A 506 7.42 -3.84 -7.34
CA LEU A 506 8.77 -3.78 -6.78
C LEU A 506 8.89 -4.39 -5.37
N THR A 507 7.80 -4.54 -4.62
CA THR A 507 7.82 -5.04 -3.23
C THR A 507 7.09 -6.36 -3.03
N ALA A 508 7.35 -7.01 -1.90
CA ALA A 508 6.61 -8.16 -1.40
C ALA A 508 6.14 -7.89 0.04
N LYS A 509 5.08 -8.58 0.48
CA LYS A 509 4.64 -8.55 1.88
C LYS A 509 5.78 -9.05 2.79
N CYS A 510 6.04 -8.33 3.88
CA CYS A 510 7.03 -8.72 4.88
C CYS A 510 6.67 -10.11 5.46
N PRO A 511 7.59 -11.10 5.46
CA PRO A 511 7.29 -12.43 5.97
C PRO A 511 7.05 -12.45 7.48
N THR A 512 7.64 -11.52 8.23
CA THR A 512 7.59 -11.47 9.70
C THR A 512 6.29 -10.85 10.25
N CYS A 513 5.67 -9.90 9.52
CA CYS A 513 4.49 -9.17 9.98
C CYS A 513 3.35 -9.10 8.96
N GLY A 514 3.39 -9.91 7.88
CA GLY A 514 2.35 -9.93 6.84
C GLY A 514 2.21 -8.65 5.99
N GLY A 515 2.89 -7.56 6.37
CA GLY A 515 2.74 -6.21 5.81
C GLY A 515 2.45 -5.13 6.87
N ASP A 516 2.14 -5.50 8.11
CA ASP A 516 1.58 -4.60 9.14
C ASP A 516 2.61 -3.59 9.71
N GLY A 517 3.89 -3.74 9.38
CA GLY A 517 4.98 -2.85 9.83
C GLY A 517 5.36 -2.96 11.32
N ILE A 518 4.62 -3.76 12.09
CA ILE A 518 4.81 -3.96 13.54
C ILE A 518 5.07 -5.45 13.80
N VAL A 519 5.93 -5.76 14.78
CA VAL A 519 6.20 -7.12 15.27
C VAL A 519 6.01 -7.18 16.79
N LEU A 520 5.82 -8.37 17.36
CA LEU A 520 5.83 -8.55 18.80
C LEU A 520 7.18 -8.13 19.39
N SER A 521 7.16 -7.49 20.57
CA SER A 521 8.40 -7.19 21.28
C SER A 521 9.06 -8.48 21.79
N THR A 522 10.39 -8.53 21.86
CA THR A 522 11.14 -9.66 22.43
C THR A 522 10.67 -10.00 23.85
N HIS A 523 10.28 -9.00 24.64
CA HIS A 523 9.73 -9.19 25.99
C HIS A 523 8.35 -9.87 25.96
N SER A 524 7.47 -9.51 25.02
CA SER A 524 6.18 -10.17 24.79
C SER A 524 6.40 -11.62 24.35
N ALA A 525 7.26 -11.83 23.35
CA ALA A 525 7.61 -13.16 22.83
C ALA A 525 8.22 -14.05 23.92
N ALA A 526 9.07 -13.51 24.80
CA ALA A 526 9.60 -14.23 25.96
C ALA A 526 8.51 -14.66 26.96
N ILE A 527 7.51 -13.80 27.25
CA ILE A 527 6.37 -14.16 28.11
C ILE A 527 5.51 -15.26 27.47
N ASP A 528 5.31 -15.23 26.15
CA ASP A 528 4.55 -16.28 25.45
C ASP A 528 5.35 -17.59 25.31
N ALA A 529 6.66 -17.52 25.10
CA ALA A 529 7.54 -18.66 25.23
C ALA A 529 7.54 -19.23 26.66
N GLU A 530 7.50 -18.40 27.71
CA GLU A 530 7.37 -18.84 29.12
C GLU A 530 6.07 -19.64 29.36
N ARG A 531 4.95 -19.17 28.77
CA ARG A 531 3.66 -19.87 28.81
C ARG A 531 3.75 -21.22 28.09
N ARG A 532 4.43 -21.30 26.95
CA ARG A 532 4.67 -22.54 26.19
C ARG A 532 5.60 -23.51 26.94
N VAL A 533 6.68 -23.02 27.55
CA VAL A 533 7.59 -23.78 28.44
C VAL A 533 6.79 -24.44 29.58
N ARG A 534 5.93 -23.66 30.27
CA ARG A 534 5.07 -24.18 31.35
C ARG A 534 4.00 -25.15 30.84
N ALA A 535 3.41 -24.92 29.67
CA ALA A 535 2.43 -25.84 29.06
C ALA A 535 3.06 -27.19 28.69
N VAL A 536 4.28 -27.20 28.14
CA VAL A 536 5.05 -28.42 27.84
C VAL A 536 5.33 -29.23 29.11
N ALA A 537 5.76 -28.58 30.20
CA ALA A 537 5.94 -29.26 31.49
C ALA A 537 4.64 -29.80 32.11
N ALA A 538 3.49 -29.13 31.87
CA ALA A 538 2.19 -29.60 32.34
C ALA A 538 1.65 -30.79 31.52
N GLY A 539 1.94 -30.85 30.22
CA GLY A 539 1.62 -31.97 29.34
C GLY A 539 2.59 -33.16 29.40
N ALA A 540 3.66 -33.05 30.20
CA ALA A 540 4.77 -34.00 30.25
C ALA A 540 4.34 -35.42 30.66
N LYS A 541 4.86 -36.43 29.97
CA LYS A 541 4.66 -37.84 30.35
C LYS A 541 5.31 -38.15 31.71
N ARG A 542 4.70 -39.06 32.46
CA ARG A 542 5.19 -39.49 33.78
C ARG A 542 6.55 -40.19 33.65
N GLY A 543 7.61 -39.50 34.10
CA GLY A 543 9.00 -39.95 33.95
C GLY A 543 9.91 -38.95 33.23
N VAL A 544 9.34 -37.94 32.55
CA VAL A 544 10.10 -36.79 32.04
C VAL A 544 10.45 -35.85 33.19
N GLU A 545 11.71 -35.45 33.28
CA GLU A 545 12.28 -34.58 34.32
C GLU A 545 12.85 -33.28 33.72
N ALA A 546 13.41 -33.37 32.51
CA ALA A 546 14.08 -32.29 31.83
C ALA A 546 13.67 -32.17 30.35
N PHE A 547 13.76 -30.95 29.83
CA PHE A 547 13.51 -30.59 28.44
C PHE A 547 14.66 -29.77 27.85
N ARG A 548 14.94 -29.97 26.57
CA ARG A 548 15.80 -29.12 25.74
C ARG A 548 14.90 -28.37 24.77
N VAL A 549 14.91 -27.04 24.83
CA VAL A 549 13.99 -26.16 24.08
C VAL A 549 14.78 -25.15 23.29
N GLU A 550 14.65 -25.21 21.97
CA GLU A 550 15.24 -24.28 21.02
C GLU A 550 14.32 -23.06 20.89
N LEU A 551 14.90 -21.87 20.87
CA LEU A 551 14.23 -20.57 20.85
C LEU A 551 14.98 -19.60 19.95
N GLU A 552 14.39 -18.44 19.64
CA GLU A 552 15.17 -17.28 19.18
C GLU A 552 16.14 -16.81 20.28
N GLU A 553 17.33 -16.34 19.90
CA GLU A 553 18.43 -16.03 20.83
C GLU A 553 18.10 -14.94 21.85
N HIS A 554 17.55 -13.80 21.42
CA HIS A 554 17.16 -12.72 22.33
C HIS A 554 16.00 -13.12 23.25
N VAL A 555 15.04 -13.93 22.75
CA VAL A 555 13.94 -14.53 23.52
C VAL A 555 14.47 -15.51 24.57
N ALA A 556 15.44 -16.36 24.23
CA ALA A 556 16.12 -17.23 25.18
C ALA A 556 16.81 -16.40 26.29
N ALA A 557 17.57 -15.37 25.93
CA ALA A 557 18.22 -14.49 26.90
C ALA A 557 17.22 -13.80 27.85
N HIS A 558 16.06 -13.35 27.35
CA HIS A 558 14.99 -12.76 28.17
C HIS A 558 14.30 -13.74 29.12
N LEU A 559 14.23 -15.03 28.75
CA LEU A 559 13.71 -16.12 29.57
C LEU A 559 14.71 -16.58 30.64
N ILE A 560 16.00 -16.57 30.32
CA ILE A 560 17.07 -16.89 31.27
C ILE A 560 17.19 -15.77 32.31
N GLY A 561 17.31 -14.53 31.83
CA GLY A 561 17.49 -13.34 32.65
C GLY A 561 18.86 -13.25 33.35
N PRO A 562 19.13 -12.15 34.06
CA PRO A 562 20.39 -11.96 34.78
C PRO A 562 20.64 -13.12 35.76
N GLY A 563 21.80 -13.76 35.65
CA GLY A 563 22.20 -14.88 36.52
C GLY A 563 21.29 -16.11 36.43
N ALA A 564 20.55 -16.30 35.33
CA ALA A 564 19.53 -17.34 35.16
C ALA A 564 18.36 -17.29 36.17
N SER A 565 18.18 -16.16 36.84
CA SER A 565 17.16 -15.96 37.89
C SER A 565 15.72 -16.24 37.43
N ARG A 566 15.37 -15.84 36.20
CA ARG A 566 14.04 -16.09 35.61
C ARG A 566 13.85 -17.56 35.28
N LEU A 567 14.85 -18.19 34.66
CA LEU A 567 14.81 -19.63 34.37
C LEU A 567 14.65 -20.46 35.64
N ALA A 568 15.37 -20.12 36.71
CA ALA A 568 15.23 -20.80 38.00
C ALA A 568 13.82 -20.66 38.60
N GLU A 569 13.16 -19.51 38.44
CA GLU A 569 11.75 -19.34 38.84
C GLU A 569 10.79 -20.17 37.96
N ILE A 570 11.02 -20.21 36.64
CA ILE A 570 10.21 -21.00 35.70
C ILE A 570 10.34 -22.50 36.00
N GLU A 571 11.57 -23.00 36.22
CA GLU A 571 11.86 -24.38 36.64
C GLU A 571 11.17 -24.70 37.98
N ARG A 572 11.23 -23.79 38.96
CA ARG A 572 10.58 -23.93 40.28
C ARG A 572 9.06 -24.05 40.16
N LEU A 573 8.42 -23.24 39.30
CA LEU A 573 6.97 -23.27 39.09
C LEU A 573 6.53 -24.51 38.29
N ALA A 574 7.30 -24.89 37.27
CA ALA A 574 7.03 -26.05 36.42
C ALA A 574 7.35 -27.40 37.09
N LYS A 575 8.24 -27.43 38.09
CA LYS A 575 8.82 -28.64 38.71
C LYS A 575 9.50 -29.55 37.67
N LYS A 576 10.13 -28.93 36.67
CA LYS A 576 10.90 -29.54 35.58
C LYS A 576 12.14 -28.70 35.31
N ARG A 577 13.17 -29.31 34.72
CA ARG A 577 14.40 -28.61 34.30
C ARG A 577 14.31 -28.25 32.82
N PHE A 578 14.84 -27.09 32.44
CA PHE A 578 14.84 -26.60 31.07
C PHE A 578 16.25 -26.18 30.65
N PHE A 579 16.66 -26.64 29.48
CA PHE A 579 17.88 -26.21 28.81
C PHE A 579 17.45 -25.43 27.57
N LEU A 580 17.68 -24.12 27.60
CA LEU A 580 17.23 -23.20 26.56
C LEU A 580 18.37 -22.93 25.58
N GLU A 581 18.15 -23.27 24.31
CA GLU A 581 19.12 -23.05 23.23
C GLU A 581 18.68 -21.86 22.36
N GLY A 582 19.51 -20.82 22.31
CA GLY A 582 19.27 -19.68 21.42
C GLY A 582 19.74 -19.97 19.99
N LYS A 583 18.87 -19.73 19.01
CA LYS A 583 19.18 -19.81 17.58
C LYS A 583 19.10 -18.43 16.92
N THR A 584 20.11 -18.10 16.12
CA THR A 584 20.15 -16.91 15.26
C THR A 584 19.31 -17.11 14.00
N GLY A 585 18.65 -16.06 13.52
CA GLY A 585 18.00 -16.05 12.20
C GLY A 585 16.66 -16.79 12.12
N VAL A 586 16.07 -17.18 13.27
CA VAL A 586 14.70 -17.71 13.37
C VAL A 586 13.72 -16.59 13.80
N PRO A 587 12.41 -16.73 13.52
CA PRO A 587 11.39 -15.80 14.03
C PRO A 587 11.31 -15.74 15.57
N LEU A 588 10.84 -14.62 16.12
CA LEU A 588 10.70 -14.41 17.58
C LEU A 588 9.73 -15.40 18.27
N ASP A 589 8.79 -16.00 17.53
CA ASP A 589 7.87 -17.03 18.01
C ASP A 589 8.41 -18.47 17.83
N HIS A 590 9.65 -18.61 17.33
CA HIS A 590 10.33 -19.89 17.22
C HIS A 590 10.49 -20.54 18.60
N PHE A 591 10.02 -21.77 18.69
CA PHE A 591 10.01 -22.59 19.89
C PHE A 591 9.90 -24.03 19.41
N ASN A 592 10.91 -24.84 19.69
CA ASN A 592 10.95 -26.26 19.36
C ASN A 592 11.44 -27.07 20.56
N VAL A 593 10.83 -28.22 20.85
CA VAL A 593 11.27 -29.10 21.93
C VAL A 593 12.18 -30.16 21.32
N ALA A 594 13.50 -29.90 21.31
CA ALA A 594 14.48 -30.79 20.70
C ALA A 594 14.61 -32.14 21.43
N ALA A 595 14.41 -32.17 22.75
CA ALA A 595 14.39 -33.41 23.53
C ALA A 595 13.58 -33.30 24.83
N GLU A 596 12.96 -34.41 25.24
CA GLU A 596 12.37 -34.62 26.58
C GLU A 596 12.94 -35.92 27.19
N GLY A 597 13.24 -35.94 28.50
CA GLY A 597 13.85 -37.12 29.12
C GLY A 597 14.15 -36.98 30.61
N LYS A 598 15.00 -37.86 31.15
CA LYS A 598 15.55 -37.73 32.51
C LYS A 598 16.60 -36.63 32.55
N LEU A 599 16.87 -36.07 33.72
CA LEU A 599 17.82 -34.96 33.85
C LEU A 599 19.23 -35.34 33.38
N ALA A 600 19.68 -36.57 33.65
CA ALA A 600 21.02 -37.04 33.28
C ALA A 600 21.24 -37.21 31.76
N ASP A 601 20.17 -37.42 30.99
CA ASP A 601 20.24 -37.67 29.54
C ASP A 601 20.22 -36.35 28.73
N ILE A 602 19.65 -35.29 29.32
CA ILE A 602 19.38 -33.99 28.65
C ILE A 602 20.41 -32.92 29.02
N ALA A 603 21.02 -33.00 30.21
CA ALA A 603 21.91 -31.97 30.75
C ALA A 603 23.25 -31.86 29.98
N PRO A 604 23.78 -30.63 29.78
CA PRO A 604 25.06 -30.41 29.12
C PRO A 604 26.23 -30.95 29.95
N LYS A 605 27.22 -31.51 29.26
CA LYS A 605 28.50 -31.92 29.85
C LYS A 605 29.41 -30.70 30.05
N ALA A 606 29.18 -29.98 31.15
CA ALA A 606 29.92 -28.76 31.49
C ALA A 606 31.21 -29.05 32.30
N PRO A 607 32.28 -28.23 32.14
CA PRO A 607 33.49 -28.32 32.96
C PRO A 607 33.31 -27.79 34.40
N VAL A 608 32.23 -27.07 34.69
CA VAL A 608 31.94 -26.44 35.99
C VAL A 608 30.57 -26.88 36.50
N ALA A 609 30.48 -27.23 37.78
CA ALA A 609 29.23 -27.61 38.43
C ALA A 609 28.41 -26.39 38.91
N GLU A 610 27.09 -26.54 38.95
CA GLU A 610 26.21 -25.53 39.55
C GLU A 610 26.47 -25.41 41.07
N GLY A 611 26.43 -24.18 41.59
CA GLY A 611 26.85 -23.83 42.95
C GLY A 611 28.35 -23.60 43.13
N ALA A 612 29.20 -23.89 42.13
CA ALA A 612 30.64 -23.67 42.24
C ALA A 612 31.01 -22.19 42.33
N GLU A 613 31.95 -21.85 43.21
CA GLU A 613 32.50 -20.50 43.34
C GLU A 613 33.85 -20.40 42.62
N ILE A 614 33.85 -19.69 41.49
CA ILE A 614 35.00 -19.56 40.59
C ILE A 614 35.55 -18.13 40.62
N ARG A 615 36.81 -17.96 40.19
CA ARG A 615 37.43 -16.65 39.96
C ARG A 615 37.75 -16.55 38.46
N LEU A 616 37.20 -15.53 37.80
CA LEU A 616 37.46 -15.27 36.38
C LEU A 616 37.59 -13.78 36.12
N GLU A 617 38.19 -13.46 34.97
CA GLU A 617 38.38 -12.09 34.49
C GLU A 617 37.26 -11.73 33.51
N LEU A 618 36.63 -10.59 33.74
CA LEU A 618 35.57 -10.08 32.85
C LEU A 618 36.23 -9.28 31.73
N VAL A 619 36.00 -9.69 30.48
CA VAL A 619 36.65 -9.14 29.29
C VAL A 619 35.71 -8.22 28.51
N GLU A 620 34.42 -8.56 28.48
CA GLU A 620 33.42 -7.96 27.60
C GLU A 620 32.10 -7.68 28.36
N VAL A 621 31.19 -6.90 27.77
CA VAL A 621 29.80 -6.74 28.26
C VAL A 621 28.96 -7.93 27.79
N GLY A 622 27.89 -8.28 28.50
CA GLY A 622 26.89 -9.25 28.04
C GLY A 622 26.23 -8.81 26.72
N LEU A 623 26.29 -9.68 25.69
CA LEU A 623 25.71 -9.42 24.36
C LEU A 623 24.21 -9.07 24.39
N HIS A 624 23.48 -9.70 25.32
CA HIS A 624 22.03 -9.56 25.48
C HIS A 624 21.59 -8.94 26.82
N ASP A 625 22.55 -8.62 27.69
CA ASP A 625 22.32 -7.93 28.97
C ASP A 625 23.45 -6.92 29.21
N VAL A 626 23.12 -5.65 29.02
CA VAL A 626 24.05 -4.51 29.16
C VAL A 626 24.57 -4.31 30.58
N ASN A 627 23.94 -4.94 31.59
CA ASN A 627 24.43 -4.90 32.98
C ASN A 627 25.35 -6.09 33.29
N ALA A 628 25.33 -7.16 32.48
CA ALA A 628 26.16 -8.33 32.71
C ALA A 628 27.60 -8.12 32.22
N GLY A 629 28.55 -8.79 32.89
CA GLY A 629 29.92 -8.96 32.41
C GLY A 629 30.13 -10.36 31.84
N MET A 630 30.85 -10.46 30.72
CA MET A 630 31.25 -11.71 30.09
C MET A 630 32.72 -12.03 30.37
N GLY A 631 33.00 -13.27 30.74
CA GLY A 631 34.35 -13.83 30.75
C GLY A 631 34.36 -15.25 30.17
N LYS A 632 35.55 -15.86 30.07
CA LYS A 632 35.73 -17.22 29.52
C LYS A 632 36.51 -18.08 30.52
N LEU A 633 36.09 -19.34 30.67
CA LEU A 633 36.73 -20.33 31.52
C LEU A 633 36.72 -21.68 30.79
N ASP A 634 37.90 -22.20 30.44
CA ASP A 634 38.10 -23.51 29.80
C ASP A 634 37.21 -23.75 28.55
N GLY A 635 37.00 -22.68 27.76
CA GLY A 635 36.17 -22.67 26.55
C GLY A 635 34.68 -22.36 26.79
N LEU A 636 34.21 -22.37 28.04
CA LEU A 636 32.85 -22.00 28.42
C LEU A 636 32.73 -20.47 28.57
N SER A 637 31.67 -19.88 28.02
CA SER A 637 31.32 -18.49 28.29
C SER A 637 30.67 -18.38 29.67
N VAL A 638 31.07 -17.38 30.48
CA VAL A 638 30.46 -17.12 31.79
C VAL A 638 29.85 -15.72 31.81
N CYS A 639 28.52 -15.67 31.85
CA CYS A 639 27.72 -14.45 31.93
C CYS A 639 27.41 -14.14 33.39
N VAL A 640 27.94 -13.02 33.90
CA VAL A 640 27.85 -12.62 35.31
C VAL A 640 26.91 -11.43 35.46
N ALA A 641 25.83 -11.60 36.22
CA ALA A 641 24.84 -10.55 36.48
C ALA A 641 25.45 -9.30 37.14
N ASP A 642 24.96 -8.12 36.76
CA ASP A 642 25.29 -6.79 37.30
C ASP A 642 26.80 -6.42 37.29
N ALA A 643 27.62 -7.18 36.54
CA ALA A 643 29.06 -7.09 36.56
C ALA A 643 29.70 -6.24 35.45
N ALA A 644 28.93 -5.56 34.58
CA ALA A 644 29.47 -4.72 33.50
C ALA A 644 30.44 -3.62 33.99
N LYS A 645 30.25 -3.11 35.22
CA LYS A 645 31.16 -2.12 35.87
C LYS A 645 32.49 -2.74 36.37
N MET A 646 32.67 -4.04 36.20
CA MET A 646 33.81 -4.83 36.68
C MET A 646 34.61 -5.49 35.54
N ILE A 647 34.37 -5.09 34.29
CA ILE A 647 35.22 -5.44 33.14
C ILE A 647 36.66 -4.97 33.38
N GLY A 648 37.64 -5.76 32.91
CA GLY A 648 39.06 -5.60 33.19
C GLY A 648 39.47 -5.99 34.61
N LYS A 649 38.63 -6.70 35.37
CA LYS A 649 38.91 -7.12 36.75
C LYS A 649 38.62 -8.59 36.97
N LYS A 650 39.41 -9.21 37.85
CA LYS A 650 39.18 -10.57 38.36
C LYS A 650 38.16 -10.53 39.48
N VAL A 651 37.00 -11.14 39.24
CA VAL A 651 35.88 -11.22 40.20
C VAL A 651 35.72 -12.63 40.73
N LYS A 652 35.17 -12.76 41.94
CA LYS A 652 34.70 -14.05 42.47
C LYS A 652 33.20 -14.15 42.21
N VAL A 653 32.77 -15.23 41.56
CA VAL A 653 31.37 -15.43 41.15
C VAL A 653 30.90 -16.83 41.49
N ARG A 654 29.60 -16.99 41.69
CA ARG A 654 28.95 -18.29 41.89
C ARG A 654 28.19 -18.65 40.62
N VAL A 655 28.42 -19.83 40.09
CA VAL A 655 27.64 -20.35 38.95
C VAL A 655 26.28 -20.81 39.48
N GLU A 656 25.20 -20.15 39.07
CA GLU A 656 23.83 -20.51 39.49
C GLU A 656 23.21 -21.55 38.56
N ARG A 657 23.51 -21.47 37.25
CA ARG A 657 22.98 -22.38 36.23
C ARG A 657 23.99 -22.57 35.09
N VAL A 658 24.09 -23.77 34.53
CA VAL A 658 24.82 -24.02 33.28
C VAL A 658 23.90 -24.55 32.18
N LEU A 659 23.98 -23.91 31.02
CA LEU A 659 23.33 -24.27 29.77
C LEU A 659 24.41 -24.63 28.73
N ASP A 660 24.00 -25.18 27.60
CA ASP A 660 24.90 -25.53 26.51
C ASP A 660 25.70 -24.28 26.04
N GLY A 661 27.03 -24.34 26.18
CA GLY A 661 27.96 -23.27 25.82
C GLY A 661 28.09 -22.09 26.80
N THR A 662 27.13 -21.87 27.71
CA THR A 662 27.12 -20.70 28.62
C THR A 662 26.73 -21.05 30.06
N ALA A 663 27.58 -20.65 31.01
CA ALA A 663 27.27 -20.60 32.44
C ALA A 663 26.74 -19.21 32.83
N TYR A 664 25.73 -19.19 33.69
CA TYR A 664 25.14 -17.97 34.25
C TYR A 664 25.47 -17.89 35.74
N ALA A 665 25.95 -16.73 36.17
CA ALA A 665 26.58 -16.56 37.47
C ALA A 665 26.21 -15.22 38.15
N THR A 666 26.38 -15.18 39.46
CA THR A 666 26.19 -13.99 40.31
C THR A 666 27.50 -13.57 40.96
N LEU A 667 27.66 -12.27 41.23
CA LEU A 667 28.82 -11.76 41.99
C LEU A 667 28.75 -12.23 43.45
N VAL A 668 29.78 -12.97 43.90
CA VAL A 668 29.93 -13.29 45.33
C VAL A 668 30.43 -12.03 46.04
N GLN A 669 29.50 -11.24 46.57
CA GLN A 669 29.84 -10.11 47.42
C GLN A 669 30.73 -10.57 48.59
N PRO A 670 31.78 -9.83 48.97
CA PRO A 670 32.48 -10.08 50.21
C PRO A 670 31.50 -9.92 51.38
N ALA A 671 31.68 -10.70 52.45
CA ALA A 671 30.70 -10.85 53.53
C ALA A 671 30.43 -9.58 54.39
N THR A 672 30.99 -8.44 54.00
CA THR A 672 30.88 -7.13 54.66
C THR A 672 30.01 -6.16 53.84
N ALA A 673 28.83 -6.62 53.38
CA ALA A 673 27.92 -5.85 52.52
C ALA A 673 26.42 -6.05 52.84
N ARG A 674 26.06 -6.36 54.10
CA ARG A 674 24.68 -6.16 54.57
C ARG A 674 24.53 -4.72 55.09
N ALA A 675 24.02 -3.85 54.23
CA ALA A 675 23.54 -2.52 54.57
C ALA A 675 22.09 -2.38 54.10
N ASP A 676 21.17 -2.51 55.06
CA ASP A 676 19.81 -1.99 55.13
C ASP A 676 19.01 -1.76 53.83
N GLY A 677 18.01 -2.64 53.62
CA GLY A 677 16.94 -2.39 52.68
C GLY A 677 15.95 -1.34 53.20
N ALA A 678 16.19 -0.07 52.88
CA ALA A 678 15.20 1.01 52.98
C ALA A 678 14.70 1.40 51.58
N PRO A 679 13.39 1.70 51.39
CA PRO A 679 12.88 2.10 50.09
C PRO A 679 13.41 3.47 49.68
N ILE A 680 13.93 3.57 48.46
CA ILE A 680 14.46 4.82 47.90
C ILE A 680 13.28 5.78 47.64
N THR A 681 13.11 6.81 48.48
CA THR A 681 12.19 7.92 48.22
C THR A 681 12.88 8.99 47.36
N ALA A 682 12.13 9.56 46.41
CA ALA A 682 12.65 10.53 45.43
C ALA A 682 13.07 11.90 46.02
N GLU A 683 13.04 12.05 47.35
CA GLU A 683 13.37 13.27 48.07
C GLU A 683 14.87 13.35 48.43
N ALA A 684 15.57 12.21 48.46
CA ALA A 684 16.98 12.13 48.90
C ALA A 684 18.01 12.63 47.87
N GLU A 685 17.67 12.75 46.58
CA GLU A 685 18.58 13.26 45.54
C GLU A 685 18.50 14.78 45.32
N ALA A 686 17.57 15.47 45.99
CA ALA A 686 17.26 16.88 45.72
C ALA A 686 18.27 17.90 46.27
N GLU A 687 19.10 17.55 47.26
CA GLU A 687 20.01 18.49 47.94
C GLU A 687 21.50 18.16 47.74
N LYS A 688 22.07 18.68 46.65
CA LYS A 688 23.53 18.90 46.52
C LYS A 688 23.79 20.37 46.15
N PRO A 689 24.24 21.22 47.10
CA PRO A 689 24.46 22.64 46.82
C PRO A 689 25.68 22.82 45.91
N THR A 690 25.48 23.51 44.79
CA THR A 690 26.58 23.91 43.89
C THR A 690 27.23 25.21 44.34
N ARG A 691 28.52 25.36 44.02
CA ARG A 691 29.34 26.59 44.06
C ARG A 691 29.88 27.05 45.44
N ALA A 692 31.20 26.95 45.60
CA ALA A 692 31.95 27.57 46.69
C ALA A 692 32.10 29.11 46.51
N PRO A 693 32.24 29.90 47.60
CA PRO A 693 32.32 31.36 47.54
C PRO A 693 33.74 31.90 47.28
N ARG A 694 33.87 32.88 46.38
CA ARG A 694 35.05 33.76 46.28
C ARG A 694 35.00 34.83 47.38
N LYS A 695 36.16 35.21 47.95
CA LYS A 695 36.33 36.45 48.71
C LYS A 695 37.06 37.52 47.87
N LYS A 696 36.62 38.77 48.03
CA LYS A 696 37.39 40.02 47.85
C LYS A 696 37.45 40.70 49.23
N ALA A 697 38.23 41.75 49.50
CA ALA A 697 39.56 42.20 49.06
C ALA A 697 39.82 43.52 49.84
N ALA A 698 41.05 43.77 50.28
CA ALA A 698 41.48 45.04 50.89
C ALA A 698 43.00 45.17 50.72
N GLU A 699 43.51 46.41 50.76
CA GLU A 699 44.78 46.77 50.12
C GLU A 699 46.01 46.91 51.05
N ALA A 700 47.13 47.10 50.37
CA ALA A 700 48.53 47.38 50.76
C ALA A 700 48.69 48.58 51.76
N PRO A 701 49.91 48.94 52.25
CA PRO A 701 51.23 48.59 51.68
C PRO A 701 52.44 48.36 52.61
N ASN A 702 53.55 47.93 51.95
CA ASN A 702 54.92 48.50 52.02
C ASN A 702 56.06 47.49 52.29
N ALA A 703 57.27 47.86 51.86
CA ALA A 703 58.60 47.26 52.08
C ALA A 703 59.00 45.97 51.29
N GLN A 704 60.02 46.14 50.45
CA GLN A 704 61.05 45.14 50.07
C GLN A 704 62.26 45.30 51.04
N PRO A 705 63.43 44.60 50.94
CA PRO A 705 63.89 43.62 49.93
C PRO A 705 64.63 42.37 50.50
N GLU A 706 65.37 41.67 49.62
CA GLU A 706 66.47 40.71 49.89
C GLU A 706 66.13 39.29 50.45
N ALA A 707 66.83 38.20 50.09
CA ALA A 707 67.75 37.94 48.96
C ALA A 707 68.05 36.43 48.77
N GLN A 708 68.26 36.00 47.50
CA GLN A 708 68.96 34.75 47.06
C GLN A 708 68.27 33.41 47.44
N LYS A 709 68.47 32.26 46.75
CA LYS A 709 69.48 31.86 45.76
C LYS A 709 68.96 30.74 44.81
N GLU A 710 69.49 30.69 43.59
CA GLU A 710 69.43 29.56 42.61
C GLU A 710 70.47 28.46 42.95
N PRO A 711 70.57 27.28 42.27
CA PRO A 711 70.00 26.83 40.98
C PRO A 711 69.13 25.53 41.13
N GLU A 712 68.84 24.65 40.16
CA GLU A 712 69.45 24.27 38.86
C GLU A 712 68.44 23.53 37.94
N ALA A 713 68.77 23.29 36.65
CA ALA A 713 67.83 22.79 35.64
C ALA A 713 68.48 21.93 34.53
N GLU A 714 67.73 20.93 34.01
CA GLU A 714 67.92 20.31 32.67
C GLU A 714 66.55 19.82 32.13
N LYS A 715 66.04 20.39 31.01
CA LYS A 715 66.16 19.97 29.59
C LYS A 715 65.19 18.86 29.11
N GLU A 716 64.13 19.27 28.42
CA GLU A 716 63.88 19.10 26.96
C GLU A 716 64.57 17.93 26.20
N PRO A 717 63.93 17.37 25.14
CA PRO A 717 63.33 18.16 24.04
C PRO A 717 61.92 17.77 23.53
N GLU A 718 61.41 18.64 22.67
CA GLU A 718 60.15 18.55 21.91
C GLU A 718 60.29 17.77 20.59
N ALA A 719 59.17 17.60 19.87
CA ALA A 719 59.14 17.45 18.40
C ALA A 719 57.77 17.88 17.80
N GLU A 720 57.76 19.03 17.11
CA GLU A 720 57.24 19.25 15.74
C GLU A 720 55.89 18.63 15.28
N THR A 721 54.94 19.33 14.62
CA THR A 721 54.68 20.80 14.43
C THR A 721 53.23 21.03 13.94
N GLU A 722 52.83 22.30 13.90
CA GLU A 722 51.55 22.94 13.46
C GLU A 722 51.35 22.91 11.91
N PRO A 723 50.35 23.59 11.23
CA PRO A 723 49.44 24.64 11.73
C PRO A 723 47.98 24.77 11.19
N GLU A 724 47.23 25.68 11.86
CA GLU A 724 46.22 26.64 11.33
C GLU A 724 44.94 26.15 10.60
N ALA A 725 43.79 26.84 10.58
CA ALA A 725 43.24 28.01 11.30
C ALA A 725 41.68 27.85 11.36
N GLU A 726 40.76 28.77 11.70
CA GLU A 726 40.74 30.21 12.01
C GLU A 726 39.42 30.52 12.78
N ALA A 727 39.35 31.54 13.67
CA ALA A 727 38.07 32.13 14.13
C ALA A 727 38.24 33.48 14.89
N GLU A 728 37.73 34.59 14.34
CA GLU A 728 37.68 35.90 15.02
C GLU A 728 36.31 36.26 15.64
N ALA A 729 36.33 37.20 16.59
CA ALA A 729 35.19 37.89 17.23
C ALA A 729 35.60 39.39 17.44
N PRO A 730 34.76 40.36 17.88
CA PRO A 730 33.65 40.32 18.85
C PRO A 730 32.30 40.74 18.17
N ALA A 731 31.40 41.66 18.58
CA ALA A 731 31.19 42.58 19.73
C ALA A 731 29.72 43.10 19.71
N ASP A 732 29.17 43.81 20.71
CA ASP A 732 29.25 43.73 22.19
C ASP A 732 28.14 44.68 22.77
N GLU A 733 28.39 45.34 23.91
CA GLU A 733 27.63 46.40 24.60
C GLU A 733 26.27 46.08 25.28
N THR A 734 26.17 46.57 26.52
CA THR A 734 24.95 46.72 27.32
C THR A 734 24.93 48.14 27.90
N PRO A 735 23.82 48.64 28.50
CA PRO A 735 23.83 48.63 29.97
C PRO A 735 22.46 48.65 30.70
N ALA A 736 22.58 48.53 32.03
CA ALA A 736 21.77 49.17 33.08
C ALA A 736 20.48 48.51 33.62
N GLU A 737 20.41 48.53 34.95
CA GLU A 737 19.31 48.12 35.85
C GLU A 737 18.59 49.38 36.39
N PRO A 738 17.41 49.32 37.09
CA PRO A 738 17.39 48.85 38.48
C PRO A 738 16.09 48.16 39.00
N LYS A 739 16.22 47.45 40.12
CA LYS A 739 15.11 46.99 41.01
C LYS A 739 14.87 48.05 42.13
N PRO A 740 13.73 48.10 42.89
CA PRO A 740 13.53 47.12 44.01
C PRO A 740 12.11 46.93 44.66
N LYS A 741 11.94 45.80 45.41
CA LYS A 741 11.13 45.65 46.67
C LYS A 741 9.58 45.85 46.62
N LYS A 742 8.73 45.34 47.54
CA LYS A 742 8.70 44.12 48.42
C LYS A 742 7.26 43.95 49.03
N ARG A 743 6.89 42.71 49.40
CA ARG A 743 5.99 42.29 50.53
C ARG A 743 4.43 42.43 50.49
N THR A 744 3.78 41.27 50.74
CA THR A 744 2.80 40.94 51.83
C THR A 744 1.25 40.97 51.68
N ARG A 745 0.64 39.91 52.31
CA ARG A 745 -0.71 39.78 52.94
C ARG A 745 -1.96 39.72 52.03
N ARG A 746 -3.13 39.19 52.44
CA ARG A 746 -3.51 38.13 53.44
C ARG A 746 -5.01 37.73 53.38
N GLY A 747 -5.35 36.64 52.69
CA GLY A 747 -6.45 35.70 53.02
C GLY A 747 -7.93 36.17 53.01
N SER A 748 -8.81 35.23 53.41
CA SER A 748 -10.26 35.38 53.73
C SER A 748 -11.25 35.56 52.55
N ARG A 749 -12.47 34.98 52.50
CA ARG A 749 -13.10 33.83 53.22
C ARG A 749 -14.51 33.52 52.64
N GLY A 750 -14.83 32.22 52.42
CA GLY A 750 -16.20 31.70 52.29
C GLY A 750 -16.80 31.65 50.87
N GLY A 751 -17.84 30.84 50.60
CA GLY A 751 -18.38 29.74 51.42
C GLY A 751 -19.85 29.38 51.16
N ARG A 752 -20.19 28.08 51.23
CA ARG A 752 -21.53 27.44 51.06
C ARG A 752 -22.06 27.46 49.60
N GLY A 753 -22.58 26.37 49.00
CA GLY A 753 -22.60 24.95 49.37
C GLY A 753 -24.01 24.34 49.60
N ARG A 754 -24.31 23.20 48.97
CA ARG A 754 -25.42 22.26 49.30
C ARG A 754 -24.98 20.79 49.08
N LYS A 755 -25.70 19.84 49.67
CA LYS A 755 -25.31 18.41 49.86
C LYS A 755 -26.41 17.44 49.38
N ARG A 756 -26.05 16.14 49.36
CA ARG A 756 -26.88 14.91 49.18
C ARG A 756 -27.14 14.54 47.71
N LYS A 757 -27.22 13.27 47.32
CA LYS A 757 -26.95 11.98 48.01
C LYS A 757 -26.65 10.91 46.94
N PRO A 758 -25.79 9.90 47.17
CA PRO A 758 -25.90 8.64 46.43
C PRO A 758 -27.11 7.85 46.93
N ALA A 759 -27.73 7.09 46.02
CA ALA A 759 -28.74 6.08 46.30
C ALA A 759 -28.39 4.80 45.52
N ALA A 760 -28.82 3.64 46.02
CA ALA A 760 -28.42 2.33 45.49
C ALA A 760 -29.66 1.49 45.12
N ALA A 761 -29.38 0.34 44.49
CA ALA A 761 -30.28 -0.76 44.16
C ALA A 761 -31.34 -0.50 43.06
N ALA A 762 -31.20 -1.28 41.98
CA ALA A 762 -32.21 -2.27 41.61
C ALA A 762 -31.49 -3.49 41.00
N VAL A 763 -31.97 -4.69 41.32
CA VAL A 763 -31.59 -5.97 40.68
C VAL A 763 -32.89 -6.66 40.36
N GLU A 764 -33.10 -7.08 39.11
CA GLU A 764 -34.26 -7.92 38.79
C GLU A 764 -33.97 -8.93 37.67
N ASN A 765 -33.73 -10.17 38.10
CA ASN A 765 -34.09 -11.45 37.48
C ASN A 765 -34.26 -11.53 35.95
N GLY A 766 -33.26 -12.06 35.26
CA GLY A 766 -33.43 -12.86 34.04
C GLY A 766 -33.26 -14.36 34.34
N ARG A 767 -34.07 -15.23 33.75
CA ARG A 767 -33.89 -16.69 33.82
C ARG A 767 -32.80 -17.17 32.84
N PRO A 768 -32.17 -18.33 33.07
CA PRO A 768 -31.13 -18.85 32.20
C PRO A 768 -31.72 -19.44 30.91
N GLU A 769 -31.01 -19.23 29.81
CA GLU A 769 -31.23 -19.88 28.51
C GLU A 769 -29.86 -20.31 27.93
N GLU A 770 -29.86 -21.12 26.88
CA GLU A 770 -28.83 -22.16 26.69
C GLU A 770 -27.46 -21.69 26.18
N ALA A 771 -26.41 -22.45 26.56
CA ALA A 771 -25.06 -22.25 26.05
C ALA A 771 -24.89 -22.94 24.68
N PRO A 772 -24.34 -22.25 23.64
CA PRO A 772 -24.12 -22.86 22.34
C PRO A 772 -23.03 -23.95 22.41
N ALA A 773 -23.26 -25.08 21.74
CA ALA A 773 -22.39 -26.25 21.80
C ALA A 773 -21.03 -26.02 21.13
N VAL A 774 -19.97 -26.61 21.70
CA VAL A 774 -18.63 -26.65 21.09
C VAL A 774 -18.62 -27.69 19.97
N ALA A 775 -18.31 -27.26 18.74
CA ALA A 775 -18.22 -28.15 17.59
C ALA A 775 -16.94 -29.00 17.64
N THR A 776 -17.09 -30.32 17.80
CA THR A 776 -15.97 -31.27 17.83
C THR A 776 -15.35 -31.46 16.44
N ILE A 777 -14.09 -31.07 16.27
CA ILE A 777 -13.33 -31.34 15.04
C ILE A 777 -12.86 -32.81 15.06
N HIS A 778 -13.23 -33.57 14.03
CA HIS A 778 -12.80 -34.96 13.89
C HIS A 778 -11.36 -35.03 13.36
N VAL A 779 -10.43 -35.45 14.22
CA VAL A 779 -9.02 -35.70 13.83
C VAL A 779 -8.87 -37.16 13.38
N PRO A 780 -8.18 -37.45 12.25
CA PRO A 780 -7.76 -38.81 11.90
C PRO A 780 -6.54 -39.24 12.73
N SER A 781 -6.50 -40.51 13.18
CA SER A 781 -5.44 -41.01 14.05
C SER A 781 -4.06 -41.06 13.36
N PRO A 782 -2.98 -40.65 14.05
CA PRO A 782 -1.61 -40.84 13.57
C PRO A 782 -1.01 -42.16 14.08
N ASP A 783 -0.87 -43.16 13.20
CA ASP A 783 0.17 -44.20 13.36
C ASP A 783 0.32 -45.04 12.08
N LEU A 784 1.44 -44.85 11.36
CA LEU A 784 2.08 -45.81 10.43
C LEU A 784 3.39 -45.19 9.90
N GLY A 785 4.49 -45.43 10.61
CA GLY A 785 5.86 -45.13 10.13
C GLY A 785 6.62 -46.39 9.74
N LYS A 786 7.91 -46.23 9.35
CA LYS A 786 8.85 -47.24 8.77
C LYS A 786 8.66 -47.45 7.26
N ASP A 787 9.69 -47.47 6.40
CA ASP A 787 11.16 -47.24 6.51
C ASP A 787 11.60 -46.43 5.25
N GLY A 788 12.78 -45.80 5.11
CA GLY A 788 13.96 -45.60 5.97
C GLY A 788 15.16 -45.10 5.13
N GLU A 789 16.02 -44.21 5.65
CA GLU A 789 17.21 -43.66 4.95
C GLU A 789 18.52 -43.91 5.71
N ALA A 790 19.53 -44.48 5.02
CA ALA A 790 20.98 -44.52 5.32
C ALA A 790 21.64 -45.53 4.35
N SER A 791 22.90 -45.43 3.89
CA SER A 791 23.91 -44.36 3.85
C SER A 791 24.91 -44.70 2.71
N ALA A 792 25.85 -43.80 2.37
CA ALA A 792 26.78 -43.98 1.24
C ALA A 792 28.15 -44.57 1.65
N GLU A 793 28.79 -45.32 0.74
CA GLU A 793 30.26 -45.43 0.57
C GLU A 793 30.64 -46.26 -0.68
N GLY A 794 31.91 -46.23 -1.14
CA GLY A 794 32.52 -47.35 -1.91
C GLY A 794 32.89 -47.19 -3.40
N GLU A 795 34.08 -46.64 -3.67
CA GLU A 795 35.04 -47.06 -4.72
C GLU A 795 34.72 -46.99 -6.26
N GLN A 796 35.72 -47.38 -7.07
CA GLN A 796 35.86 -47.09 -8.51
C GLN A 796 35.82 -48.37 -9.43
N PRO A 797 36.60 -48.55 -10.53
CA PRO A 797 35.98 -48.78 -11.84
C PRO A 797 36.39 -50.11 -12.53
N VAL A 798 35.91 -50.37 -13.77
CA VAL A 798 36.70 -50.82 -14.96
C VAL A 798 35.81 -51.39 -16.10
N LYS A 799 36.34 -51.29 -17.34
CA LYS A 799 35.72 -51.64 -18.63
C LYS A 799 35.74 -53.14 -18.95
N LYS A 800 34.71 -53.66 -19.64
CA LYS A 800 34.77 -54.49 -20.91
C LYS A 800 33.38 -55.10 -21.23
N LYS A 801 33.03 -55.64 -22.42
CA LYS A 801 33.33 -55.38 -23.87
C LYS A 801 32.61 -56.49 -24.69
N ARG A 802 32.34 -56.27 -26.00
CA ARG A 802 31.74 -57.19 -27.01
C ARG A 802 30.19 -57.16 -27.04
N THR A 803 29.45 -57.38 -28.15
CA THR A 803 29.71 -57.27 -29.61
C THR A 803 28.39 -57.31 -30.41
N ARG A 804 28.34 -56.66 -31.61
CA ARG A 804 27.41 -56.92 -32.76
C ARG A 804 25.92 -56.55 -32.57
N ARG A 805 25.10 -56.28 -33.61
CA ARG A 805 25.25 -55.92 -35.06
C ARG A 805 23.82 -55.64 -35.59
N GLY A 806 23.48 -54.63 -36.40
CA GLY A 806 24.19 -53.49 -37.02
C GLY A 806 23.26 -52.77 -38.02
N SER A 807 23.78 -51.95 -38.97
CA SER A 807 23.15 -51.57 -40.28
C SER A 807 21.73 -50.96 -40.30
N ARG A 808 21.40 -49.76 -40.83
CA ARG A 808 22.06 -48.66 -41.59
C ARG A 808 21.45 -47.34 -41.02
N GLY A 809 21.98 -46.11 -41.08
CA GLY A 809 22.88 -45.46 -42.05
C GLY A 809 22.07 -44.61 -43.05
N GLY A 810 22.19 -43.28 -43.20
CA GLY A 810 22.99 -42.26 -42.48
C GLY A 810 22.46 -40.84 -42.81
N ARG A 811 22.44 -39.88 -41.87
CA ARG A 811 23.44 -38.81 -41.64
C ARG A 811 23.71 -37.81 -42.80
N ASN A 812 23.36 -36.52 -42.53
CA ASN A 812 24.18 -35.30 -42.79
C ASN A 812 24.35 -34.80 -44.26
N ARG A 813 24.67 -33.52 -44.57
CA ARG A 813 24.99 -32.31 -43.75
C ARG A 813 24.87 -30.97 -44.55
N ARG A 814 24.39 -29.90 -43.86
CA ARG A 814 24.90 -28.49 -43.80
C ARG A 814 25.08 -27.56 -45.04
N LYS A 815 24.72 -26.27 -44.79
CA LYS A 815 25.31 -24.96 -45.23
C LYS A 815 24.90 -24.29 -46.59
N LYS A 816 24.06 -23.23 -46.46
CA LYS A 816 24.31 -21.76 -46.69
C LYS A 816 25.57 -21.30 -47.48
N PRO A 817 25.62 -20.08 -48.10
CA PRO A 817 24.60 -18.98 -48.18
C PRO A 817 24.54 -18.21 -49.55
N ALA A 818 23.85 -17.04 -49.58
CA ALA A 818 23.96 -15.91 -50.54
C ALA A 818 23.40 -16.13 -51.98
N ALA A 819 23.05 -15.10 -52.79
CA ALA A 819 22.62 -13.70 -52.56
C ALA A 819 21.85 -13.16 -53.82
N ALA A 820 21.30 -11.94 -53.75
CA ALA A 820 20.31 -11.38 -54.69
C ALA A 820 20.80 -10.94 -56.07
N LYS A 821 19.90 -10.91 -57.08
CA LYS A 821 19.64 -9.71 -57.95
C LYS A 821 18.35 -9.81 -58.80
N ALA A 822 18.06 -8.69 -59.47
CA ALA A 822 16.80 -8.25 -60.11
C ALA A 822 16.30 -9.02 -61.35
N GLU A 823 14.98 -8.86 -61.63
CA GLU A 823 14.27 -8.48 -62.88
C GLU A 823 14.78 -8.87 -64.31
N PRO A 824 13.93 -8.81 -65.37
CA PRO A 824 12.46 -8.54 -65.42
C PRO A 824 11.64 -9.52 -66.31
N GLY A 825 10.31 -9.33 -66.34
CA GLY A 825 9.53 -9.38 -67.59
C GLY A 825 8.81 -10.68 -68.00
N ALA A 826 7.52 -10.78 -67.65
CA ALA A 826 6.40 -11.35 -68.45
C ALA A 826 5.07 -11.10 -67.73
#